data_AF-A0A7J9H2Q1-F1
#
_entry.id   AF-A0A7J9H2Q1-F1
#
_cell.length_a   1.000
_cell.length_b   1.000
_cell.length_c   1.000
_cell.angle_alpha   90.00
_cell.angle_beta   90.00
_cell.angle_gamma   90.00
#
_symmetry.space_group_name_H-M   'P 1'
#
loop_
_entity.id
_entity.type
_entity.pdbx_description
1 polymer ?
#
loop_
_entity_poly.entity_id
_entity_poly.type
_entity_poly.pdbx_seq_one_letter_code
_entity_poly.pdbx_strand_id
1 'polypeptide(L)'
;DALQQLNGPPSSNFKGVPAAVWSSIEWSYDRLPSEEHKQTFLLCGLIGHNALFDDLLMYAMGLGLFHGINTVEKTRIRLLTLVSHLKACCLLVDSYSNQRFDMHDLISDVAISIASKGNHVFSLRPQDVLNDWPDDETMKECDKIYLPYGSLSELPDQLKCPKLSFFGIGSKNPLLKIPTNLFMETKNLKVLILACLNLPSLPSSISLLANLRTLCLAECALGDVVLIGELKNLEILSFEGSEIEMLPEEIGQLTKLKWLCLIDCSKLKRIPPGVFCKLSRLEELYMSNSFNEWEAEGQSSQQSNFSLAELKALSCLTSLEIHIPNANIIPKDFSFEKLQRYIIFIGEALHWDWNWGWVRENSRTLKLSLQTSISFLNNGIKVLLKKAENLYIDEVKDVEILLHESEVGDYFRQLKNLHIQNGAMIQYIFKDNDDVDKIEFQLEILELQGLPKLISFCSKNEGSTSTSPQETTLFNQKNLIGFCHEDYTVEFPTLKILEIENCPQLKGFIHNSTSKEILTDVVLFNNKVVFSNLEKITISHLRKVKRVWDSQLHTNSFPMLKELSIMECNVLLNIFPPFLLGAFQRLEKLIVTDCTSLEEVFQLQEQGLDIEETHVANCQLREVNLIRLPKLKHVWTKYHKGNISFESLRQVCIEECWSLKTLFPFSIAKDLQQLERLTIARCGLEEIVSKSVEESGELKICFAFNQLSFLELWDLPDLTCFYPGMHRTTWPTLKQLRIHWYGAIKIFGHEESQIQHSLFLIEK
;
A
#
# COMPACT_ATOMS: atom_id res chain seq x y z
N ASP A 1 43.95 19.83 14.00
CA ASP A 1 43.08 19.96 12.81
C ASP A 1 42.00 18.89 12.78
N ALA A 2 42.05 17.85 11.92
CA ALA A 2 40.93 16.89 11.79
C ALA A 2 40.50 16.27 13.14
N LEU A 3 41.46 15.85 13.97
CA LEU A 3 41.20 15.28 15.31
C LEU A 3 40.65 16.30 16.34
N GLN A 4 40.70 17.60 16.06
CA GLN A 4 40.12 18.65 16.91
C GLN A 4 38.72 19.08 16.45
N GLN A 5 38.30 18.73 15.23
CA GLN A 5 36.96 19.03 14.72
C GLN A 5 35.90 18.04 15.22
N LEU A 6 36.32 16.92 15.82
CA LEU A 6 35.43 15.94 16.47
C LEU A 6 35.16 16.23 17.95
N ASN A 7 36.05 16.98 18.63
CA ASN A 7 35.99 17.22 20.09
C ASN A 7 35.50 18.65 20.42
N GLY A 8 34.61 19.20 19.60
CA GLY A 8 33.95 20.48 19.85
C GLY A 8 32.51 20.45 19.31
N PRO A 9 31.63 21.38 19.76
CA PRO A 9 30.31 21.51 19.17
C PRO A 9 30.43 21.74 17.65
N PRO A 10 29.53 21.17 16.83
CA PRO A 10 29.72 21.05 15.39
C PRO A 10 30.04 22.41 14.76
N SER A 11 31.23 22.51 14.17
CA SER A 11 31.73 23.78 13.64
C SER A 11 30.78 24.30 12.56
N SER A 12 30.26 25.51 12.79
CA SER A 12 29.13 26.05 12.03
C SER A 12 29.29 25.95 10.51
N ASN A 13 28.23 25.45 9.86
CA ASN A 13 28.10 25.11 8.44
C ASN A 13 28.85 23.84 8.00
N PHE A 14 28.09 22.81 7.66
CA PHE A 14 28.55 21.75 6.75
C PHE A 14 29.03 22.39 5.43
N LYS A 15 30.17 21.92 4.91
CA LYS A 15 30.81 22.48 3.71
C LYS A 15 29.88 22.42 2.48
N GLY A 16 29.29 23.57 2.13
CA GLY A 16 28.42 23.74 0.97
C GLY A 16 27.08 24.42 1.28
N VAL A 17 26.64 24.42 2.55
CA VAL A 17 25.37 25.05 2.94
C VAL A 17 25.60 26.52 3.29
N PRO A 18 24.83 27.48 2.72
CA PRO A 18 24.90 28.88 3.11
C PRO A 18 24.35 29.10 4.52
N ALA A 19 25.08 29.83 5.36
CA ALA A 19 24.68 30.13 6.74
C ALA A 19 23.27 30.77 6.88
N ALA A 20 22.83 31.52 5.86
CA ALA A 20 21.48 32.08 5.81
C ALA A 20 20.37 31.02 5.80
N VAL A 21 20.60 29.84 5.21
CA VAL A 21 19.65 28.72 5.23
C VAL A 21 19.59 28.11 6.63
N TRP A 22 20.75 27.92 7.26
CA TRP A 22 20.84 27.42 8.64
C TRP A 22 20.09 28.31 9.63
N SER A 23 20.37 29.62 9.61
CA SER A 23 19.65 30.60 10.44
C SER A 23 18.16 30.73 10.10
N SER A 24 17.72 30.36 8.89
CA SER A 24 16.30 30.34 8.54
C SER A 24 15.57 29.16 9.18
N ILE A 25 16.19 27.98 9.25
CA ILE A 25 15.60 26.79 9.91
C ILE A 25 15.61 27.00 11.44
N GLU A 26 16.68 27.55 12.00
CA GLU A 26 16.78 27.93 13.42
C GLU A 26 15.71 28.97 13.81
N TRP A 27 15.48 29.98 12.98
CA TRP A 27 14.42 30.98 13.17
C TRP A 27 13.00 30.38 13.08
N SER A 28 12.78 29.38 12.23
CA SER A 28 11.52 28.63 12.16
C SER A 28 11.30 27.80 13.43
N TYR A 29 12.34 27.16 13.97
CA TYR A 29 12.30 26.47 15.27
C TYR A 29 11.96 27.43 16.42
N ASP A 30 12.62 28.58 16.49
CA ASP A 30 12.39 29.58 17.55
C ASP A 30 10.94 30.11 17.55
N ARG A 31 10.26 30.10 16.39
CA ARG A 31 8.87 30.50 16.21
C ARG A 31 7.84 29.39 16.39
N LEU A 32 8.25 28.16 16.69
CA LEU A 32 7.30 27.09 17.04
C LEU A 32 6.46 27.51 18.27
N PRO A 33 5.12 27.38 18.22
CA PRO A 33 4.23 28.15 19.10
C PRO A 33 4.12 27.59 20.54
N SER A 34 4.75 26.47 20.84
CA SER A 34 4.90 25.97 22.21
C SER A 34 6.13 25.08 22.35
N GLU A 35 6.60 24.91 23.59
CA GLU A 35 7.71 24.00 23.89
C GLU A 35 7.40 22.53 23.55
N GLU A 36 6.12 22.13 23.51
CA GLU A 36 5.72 20.81 22.99
C GLU A 36 6.12 20.63 21.53
N HIS A 37 5.88 21.64 20.67
CA HIS A 37 6.29 21.58 19.26
C HIS A 37 7.82 21.50 19.12
N LYS A 38 8.55 22.28 19.92
CA LYS A 38 10.02 22.28 19.92
C LYS A 38 10.57 20.94 20.36
N GLN A 39 10.09 20.39 21.47
CA GLN A 39 10.54 19.08 21.97
C GLN A 39 10.15 17.94 21.03
N THR A 40 8.97 17.97 20.41
CA THR A 40 8.62 17.02 19.33
C THR A 40 9.57 17.16 18.13
N PHE A 41 9.87 18.38 17.66
CA PHE A 41 10.79 18.61 16.54
C PHE A 41 12.21 18.09 16.83
N LEU A 42 12.78 18.40 18.00
CA LEU A 42 14.10 17.90 18.39
C LEU A 42 14.12 16.37 18.55
N LEU A 43 13.00 15.77 18.99
CA LEU A 43 12.86 14.32 19.10
C LEU A 43 12.73 13.66 17.72
N CYS A 44 12.02 14.27 16.76
CA CYS A 44 12.01 13.83 15.36
C CYS A 44 13.43 13.85 14.76
N GLY A 45 14.18 14.93 14.96
CA GLY A 45 15.58 15.02 14.50
C GLY A 45 16.52 14.01 15.18
N LEU A 46 16.24 13.63 16.42
CA LEU A 46 16.99 12.58 17.13
C LEU A 46 16.74 11.19 16.52
N ILE A 47 15.49 10.86 16.15
CA ILE A 47 15.16 9.58 15.49
C ILE A 47 15.70 9.56 14.05
N GLY A 48 15.63 10.69 13.35
CA GLY A 48 16.19 10.87 12.02
C GLY A 48 15.26 10.43 10.88
N HIS A 49 15.85 9.88 9.83
CA HIS A 49 15.18 9.65 8.55
C HIS A 49 14.19 8.49 8.55
N ASN A 50 13.13 8.63 7.76
CA ASN A 50 12.09 7.62 7.54
C ASN A 50 11.52 7.01 8.85
N ALA A 51 11.43 7.83 9.90
CA ALA A 51 11.09 7.42 11.26
C ALA A 51 9.65 6.87 11.38
N LEU A 52 9.47 5.86 12.23
CA LEU A 52 8.15 5.37 12.61
C LEU A 52 7.46 6.36 13.57
N PHE A 53 6.17 6.58 13.37
CA PHE A 53 5.36 7.38 14.29
C PHE A 53 5.25 6.75 15.68
N ASP A 54 5.21 5.41 15.77
CA ASP A 54 5.09 4.71 17.06
C ASP A 54 6.38 4.81 17.91
N ASP A 55 7.57 4.93 17.32
CA ASP A 55 8.80 5.31 18.06
C ASP A 55 8.67 6.69 18.68
N LEU A 56 8.29 7.70 17.87
CA LEU A 56 8.09 9.08 18.33
C LEU A 56 7.05 9.15 19.45
N LEU A 57 5.98 8.35 19.36
CA LEU A 57 4.95 8.23 20.39
C LEU A 57 5.49 7.58 21.67
N MET A 58 6.16 6.44 21.55
CA MET A 58 6.78 5.70 22.66
C MET A 58 7.80 6.57 23.41
N TYR A 59 8.58 7.38 22.70
CA TYR A 59 9.60 8.25 23.28
C TYR A 59 8.98 9.51 23.92
N ALA A 60 7.98 10.14 23.27
CA ALA A 60 7.28 11.29 23.82
C ALA A 60 6.47 10.94 25.10
N MET A 61 5.83 9.75 25.13
CA MET A 61 5.17 9.23 26.32
C MET A 61 6.17 8.93 27.45
N GLY A 62 7.26 8.22 27.15
CA GLY A 62 8.27 7.86 28.14
C GLY A 62 8.94 9.08 28.77
N LEU A 63 9.28 10.09 27.97
CA LEU A 63 9.80 11.37 28.48
C LEU A 63 8.76 12.16 29.31
N GLY A 64 7.47 11.93 29.07
CA GLY A 64 6.36 12.68 29.68
C GLY A 64 6.19 14.07 29.07
N LEU A 65 6.30 14.18 27.75
CA LEU A 65 6.41 15.43 26.99
C LEU A 65 5.16 16.33 27.10
N PHE A 66 3.98 15.73 27.26
CA PHE A 66 2.70 16.44 27.31
C PHE A 66 2.11 16.47 28.73
N HIS A 67 1.91 17.66 29.29
CA HIS A 67 1.38 17.79 30.65
C HIS A 67 -0.13 17.50 30.70
N GLY A 68 -0.56 16.71 31.69
CA GLY A 68 -1.98 16.36 31.89
C GLY A 68 -2.54 15.31 30.91
N ILE A 69 -1.81 14.95 29.86
CA ILE A 69 -2.15 13.80 29.00
C ILE A 69 -1.66 12.51 29.68
N ASN A 70 -2.55 11.52 29.80
CA ASN A 70 -2.28 10.33 30.60
C ASN A 70 -2.60 8.99 29.91
N THR A 71 -3.27 8.98 28.75
CA THR A 71 -3.56 7.77 27.96
C THR A 71 -2.76 7.76 26.66
N VAL A 72 -2.51 6.58 26.10
CA VAL A 72 -1.78 6.39 24.85
C VAL A 72 -2.51 7.09 23.70
N GLU A 73 -3.81 6.86 23.55
CA GLU A 73 -4.61 7.42 22.45
C GLU A 73 -4.66 8.96 22.47
N LYS A 74 -4.81 9.59 23.64
CA LYS A 74 -4.74 11.07 23.72
C LYS A 74 -3.37 11.61 23.36
N THR A 75 -2.31 10.84 23.66
CA THR A 75 -0.95 11.19 23.30
C THR A 75 -0.72 11.04 21.80
N ARG A 76 -1.24 9.96 21.21
CA ARG A 76 -1.29 9.68 19.77
C ARG A 76 -1.96 10.83 19.00
N ILE A 77 -3.17 11.25 19.42
CA ILE A 77 -3.90 12.39 18.83
C ILE A 77 -3.12 13.71 18.98
N ARG A 78 -2.55 14.00 20.16
CA ARG A 78 -1.76 15.24 20.36
C ARG A 78 -0.54 15.26 19.44
N LEU A 79 0.18 14.14 19.36
CA LEU A 79 1.38 14.01 18.56
C LEU A 79 1.09 14.06 17.06
N LEU A 80 0.02 13.42 16.58
CA LEU A 80 -0.46 13.56 15.19
C LEU A 80 -0.70 15.04 14.84
N THR A 81 -1.35 15.79 15.74
CA THR A 81 -1.60 17.23 15.56
C THR A 81 -0.30 18.03 15.42
N LEU A 82 0.70 17.73 16.26
CA LEU A 82 2.01 18.40 16.24
C LEU A 82 2.83 18.04 15.00
N VAL A 83 2.89 16.76 14.61
CA VAL A 83 3.54 16.31 13.38
C VAL A 83 2.90 16.94 12.15
N SER A 84 1.56 17.04 12.12
CA SER A 84 0.83 17.70 11.02
C SER A 84 1.17 19.19 10.93
N HIS A 85 1.32 19.87 12.07
CA HIS A 85 1.71 21.27 12.09
C HIS A 85 3.20 21.48 11.73
N LEU A 86 4.10 20.56 12.11
CA LEU A 86 5.50 20.58 11.67
C LEU A 86 5.63 20.33 10.15
N LYS A 87 4.81 19.44 9.58
CA LYS A 87 4.68 19.26 8.12
C LYS A 87 4.18 20.54 7.43
N ALA A 88 3.15 21.19 7.99
CA ALA A 88 2.65 22.48 7.49
C ALA A 88 3.68 23.63 7.61
N CYS A 89 4.62 23.55 8.57
CA CYS A 89 5.77 24.46 8.70
C CYS A 89 6.97 24.09 7.79
N CYS A 90 6.84 23.05 6.94
CA CYS A 90 7.93 22.48 6.13
C CYS A 90 9.16 22.01 6.94
N LEU A 91 8.96 21.66 8.22
CA LEU A 91 10.00 21.11 9.11
C LEU A 91 10.00 19.57 9.16
N LEU A 92 8.94 18.95 8.65
CA LEU A 92 8.80 17.51 8.39
C LEU A 92 8.16 17.33 7.01
N VAL A 93 8.29 16.12 6.44
CA VAL A 93 7.58 15.69 5.23
C VAL A 93 6.92 14.33 5.45
N ASP A 94 5.99 13.97 4.56
CA ASP A 94 5.47 12.62 4.46
C ASP A 94 6.54 11.67 3.91
N SER A 95 6.59 10.44 4.43
CA SER A 95 7.37 9.35 3.84
C SER A 95 6.46 8.49 2.93
N TYR A 96 6.95 7.33 2.47
CA TYR A 96 6.23 6.41 1.58
C TYR A 96 5.02 5.69 2.20
N SER A 97 4.77 5.84 3.51
CA SER A 97 3.57 5.32 4.18
C SER A 97 3.09 6.27 5.29
N ASN A 98 1.80 6.24 5.60
CA ASN A 98 1.17 7.20 6.52
C ASN A 98 1.64 7.07 7.99
N GLN A 99 2.21 5.93 8.36
CA GLN A 99 2.82 5.65 9.66
C GLN A 99 4.23 6.24 9.81
N ARG A 100 4.84 6.73 8.72
CA ARG A 100 6.21 7.24 8.71
C ARG A 100 6.25 8.73 8.40
N PHE A 101 7.23 9.40 8.98
CA PHE A 101 7.58 10.79 8.65
C PHE A 101 9.06 10.85 8.28
N ASP A 102 9.43 11.86 7.52
CA ASP A 102 10.83 12.15 7.23
C ASP A 102 11.15 13.62 7.54
N MET A 103 12.44 13.91 7.63
CA MET A 103 13.00 15.24 7.85
C MET A 103 14.18 15.39 6.90
N HIS A 104 14.21 16.45 6.09
CA HIS A 104 15.36 16.68 5.19
C HIS A 104 16.67 16.77 5.98
N ASP A 105 17.75 16.24 5.42
CA ASP A 105 19.06 16.05 6.06
C ASP A 105 19.52 17.31 6.81
N LEU A 106 19.44 18.47 6.15
CA LEU A 106 19.81 19.76 6.71
C LEU A 106 18.91 20.21 7.89
N ILE A 107 17.62 19.88 7.87
CA ILE A 107 16.70 20.16 8.98
C ILE A 107 17.02 19.24 10.17
N SER A 108 17.40 17.99 9.89
CA SER A 108 17.85 17.02 10.90
C SER A 108 19.16 17.44 11.56
N ASP A 109 20.18 17.81 10.77
CA ASP A 109 21.44 18.36 11.27
C ASP A 109 21.23 19.65 12.10
N VAL A 110 20.29 20.52 11.71
CA VAL A 110 19.90 21.71 12.51
C VAL A 110 19.21 21.28 13.82
N ALA A 111 18.26 20.33 13.78
CA ALA A 111 17.56 19.85 14.96
C ALA A 111 18.53 19.23 15.99
N ILE A 112 19.43 18.35 15.54
CA ILE A 112 20.48 17.74 16.36
C ILE A 112 21.40 18.83 16.92
N SER A 113 21.87 19.78 16.08
CA SER A 113 22.73 20.87 16.54
C SER A 113 22.06 21.82 17.54
N ILE A 114 20.75 22.02 17.47
CA ILE A 114 19.99 22.80 18.47
C ILE A 114 19.87 21.99 19.77
N ALA A 115 19.60 20.68 19.68
CA ALA A 115 19.50 19.79 20.84
C ALA A 115 20.83 19.61 21.59
N SER A 116 21.97 19.59 20.87
CA SER A 116 23.31 19.46 21.44
C SER A 116 23.88 20.76 22.04
N LYS A 117 23.17 21.90 21.95
CA LYS A 117 23.58 23.15 22.64
C LYS A 117 23.67 22.89 24.15
N GLY A 118 24.81 23.21 24.76
CA GLY A 118 25.06 22.97 26.19
C GLY A 118 25.36 21.51 26.57
N ASN A 119 25.74 20.67 25.60
CA ASN A 119 26.06 19.24 25.77
C ASN A 119 24.86 18.37 26.21
N HIS A 120 23.62 18.87 26.08
CA HIS A 120 22.43 18.16 26.55
C HIS A 120 22.05 16.92 25.73
N VAL A 121 22.48 16.83 24.47
CA VAL A 121 22.27 15.65 23.61
C VAL A 121 23.57 15.21 22.96
N PHE A 122 23.91 13.94 23.18
CA PHE A 122 24.99 13.22 22.50
C PHE A 122 24.37 12.18 21.55
N SER A 123 24.61 12.31 20.25
CA SER A 123 24.02 11.44 19.24
C SER A 123 25.02 11.11 18.14
N LEU A 124 24.95 9.91 17.60
CA LEU A 124 25.70 9.47 16.42
C LEU A 124 24.72 9.04 15.33
N ARG A 125 25.07 9.25 14.06
CA ARG A 125 24.31 8.69 12.93
C ARG A 125 24.84 7.26 12.64
N PRO A 126 24.09 6.39 11.95
CA PRO A 126 24.51 5.01 11.65
C PRO A 126 25.80 4.86 10.80
N GLN A 127 26.38 5.97 10.34
CA GLN A 127 27.61 6.06 9.56
C GLN A 127 28.81 6.55 10.39
N ASP A 128 28.57 7.13 11.56
CA ASP A 128 29.60 7.71 12.42
C ASP A 128 30.25 6.60 13.29
N VAL A 129 31.54 6.76 13.60
CA VAL A 129 32.36 5.81 14.36
C VAL A 129 32.84 6.46 15.65
N LEU A 130 32.60 5.83 16.80
CA LEU A 130 33.08 6.32 18.09
C LEU A 130 34.33 5.55 18.52
N ASN A 131 35.47 6.25 18.55
CA ASN A 131 36.74 5.67 19.00
C ASN A 131 36.90 5.77 20.53
N ASP A 132 36.54 6.94 21.09
CA ASP A 132 36.64 7.27 22.52
C ASP A 132 35.32 7.90 22.99
N TRP A 133 34.94 7.68 24.25
CA TRP A 133 33.78 8.33 24.87
C TRP A 133 34.14 9.77 25.33
N PRO A 134 33.17 10.72 25.35
CA PRO A 134 33.40 12.06 25.89
C PRO A 134 33.75 12.02 27.39
N ASP A 135 34.44 13.05 27.88
CA ASP A 135 34.95 13.08 29.26
C ASP A 135 33.85 13.24 30.32
N ASP A 136 34.18 12.82 31.56
CA ASP A 136 33.28 12.85 32.72
C ASP A 136 32.64 14.22 33.00
N GLU A 137 33.29 15.35 32.67
CA GLU A 137 32.71 16.68 32.90
C GLU A 137 31.69 17.03 31.81
N THR A 138 31.95 16.69 30.54
CA THR A 138 30.97 16.86 29.45
C THR A 138 29.73 15.98 29.65
N MET A 139 29.91 14.73 30.10
CA MET A 139 28.81 13.77 30.27
C MET A 139 27.87 14.10 31.43
N LYS A 140 28.29 14.90 32.42
CA LYS A 140 27.44 15.32 33.55
C LYS A 140 26.22 16.14 33.13
N GLU A 141 26.35 16.94 32.08
CA GLU A 141 25.28 17.82 31.55
C GLU A 141 24.39 17.15 30.49
N CYS A 142 24.69 15.89 30.15
CA CYS A 142 23.97 15.12 29.14
C CYS A 142 22.59 14.64 29.65
N ASP A 143 21.53 14.99 28.91
CA ASP A 143 20.14 14.59 29.14
C ASP A 143 19.71 13.45 28.19
N LYS A 144 20.26 13.38 26.97
CA LYS A 144 19.94 12.30 26.01
C LYS A 144 21.19 11.74 25.33
N ILE A 145 21.28 10.42 25.29
CA ILE A 145 22.24 9.65 24.48
C ILE A 145 21.45 8.84 23.45
N TYR A 146 21.78 8.95 22.17
CA TYR A 146 21.18 8.10 21.12
C TYR A 146 22.22 7.63 20.10
N LEU A 147 22.46 6.32 20.06
CA LEU A 147 23.50 5.67 19.27
C LEU A 147 22.87 4.60 18.34
N PRO A 148 22.01 4.99 17.37
CA PRO A 148 21.34 4.07 16.46
C PRO A 148 22.34 3.41 15.50
N TYR A 149 22.69 2.15 15.77
CA TYR A 149 23.50 1.28 14.90
C TYR A 149 24.90 1.81 14.56
N GLY A 150 25.43 2.73 15.38
CA GLY A 150 26.78 3.29 15.23
C GLY A 150 27.87 2.24 15.42
N SER A 151 29.05 2.48 14.85
CA SER A 151 30.18 1.55 15.03
C SER A 151 30.82 1.77 16.40
N LEU A 152 30.54 0.85 17.33
CA LEU A 152 31.00 0.87 18.72
C LEU A 152 31.86 -0.37 19.01
N SER A 153 33.04 -0.13 19.56
CA SER A 153 33.96 -1.15 20.08
C SER A 153 33.48 -1.70 21.41
N GLU A 154 33.27 -0.82 22.39
CA GLU A 154 32.89 -1.14 23.76
C GLU A 154 32.09 0.00 24.44
N LEU A 155 31.56 -0.28 25.63
CA LEU A 155 30.84 0.66 26.49
C LEU A 155 31.59 0.85 27.81
N PRO A 156 31.55 2.05 28.42
CA PRO A 156 32.16 2.28 29.73
C PRO A 156 31.46 1.46 30.81
N ASP A 157 32.20 1.00 31.83
CA ASP A 157 31.63 0.22 32.95
C ASP A 157 30.44 0.90 33.65
N GLN A 158 30.42 2.24 33.65
CA GLN A 158 29.40 3.09 34.28
C GLN A 158 29.25 4.40 33.50
N LEU A 159 28.01 4.83 33.23
CA LEU A 159 27.71 6.15 32.64
C LEU A 159 27.53 7.21 33.73
N LYS A 160 28.48 8.14 33.86
CA LYS A 160 28.45 9.26 34.83
C LYS A 160 27.53 10.40 34.39
N CYS A 161 26.30 10.07 34.00
CA CYS A 161 25.32 10.96 33.39
C CYS A 161 24.11 11.15 34.33
N PRO A 162 24.24 11.90 35.45
CA PRO A 162 23.19 12.01 36.47
C PRO A 162 21.93 12.75 35.96
N LYS A 163 22.03 13.51 34.88
CA LYS A 163 20.90 14.22 34.24
C LYS A 163 20.17 13.40 33.16
N LEU A 164 20.72 12.26 32.76
CA LEU A 164 20.25 11.45 31.63
C LEU A 164 18.79 11.01 31.82
N SER A 165 17.89 11.45 30.93
CA SER A 165 16.50 11.03 30.86
C SER A 165 16.20 10.09 29.70
N PHE A 166 17.07 10.05 28.68
CA PHE A 166 16.94 9.19 27.49
C PHE A 166 18.27 8.49 27.16
N PHE A 167 18.24 7.18 26.96
CA PHE A 167 19.37 6.39 26.48
C PHE A 167 18.87 5.39 25.44
N GLY A 168 19.38 5.49 24.22
CA GLY A 168 19.13 4.48 23.19
C GLY A 168 20.42 4.05 22.50
N ILE A 169 20.56 2.75 22.26
CA ILE A 169 21.69 2.16 21.54
C ILE A 169 21.20 1.01 20.65
N GLY A 170 21.64 1.03 19.40
CA GLY A 170 21.55 -0.12 18.49
C GLY A 170 22.94 -0.57 18.09
N SER A 171 23.16 -1.87 17.90
CA SER A 171 24.46 -2.41 17.48
C SER A 171 24.32 -3.34 16.28
N LYS A 172 25.24 -3.23 15.32
CA LYS A 172 25.49 -4.25 14.28
C LYS A 172 26.61 -5.22 14.66
N ASN A 173 27.26 -5.00 15.81
CA ASN A 173 28.30 -5.84 16.37
C ASN A 173 27.66 -6.82 17.39
N PRO A 174 27.53 -8.13 17.08
CA PRO A 174 26.91 -9.12 17.96
C PRO A 174 27.77 -9.49 19.18
N LEU A 175 28.98 -8.96 19.28
CA LEU A 175 29.88 -9.13 20.43
C LEU A 175 29.76 -7.99 21.45
N LEU A 176 29.04 -6.90 21.13
CA LEU A 176 28.85 -5.78 22.04
C LEU A 176 28.00 -6.22 23.25
N LYS A 177 28.53 -6.02 24.45
CA LYS A 177 27.86 -6.36 25.72
C LYS A 177 27.51 -5.10 26.49
N ILE A 178 26.39 -5.13 27.19
CA ILE A 178 26.02 -4.08 28.16
C ILE A 178 26.71 -4.40 29.50
N PRO A 179 27.57 -3.50 30.03
CA PRO A 179 28.19 -3.70 31.34
C PRO A 179 27.16 -3.76 32.47
N THR A 180 27.35 -4.69 33.42
CA THR A 180 26.44 -4.94 34.55
C THR A 180 26.10 -3.68 35.36
N ASN A 181 27.07 -2.76 35.46
CA ASN A 181 27.01 -1.53 36.26
C ASN A 181 26.70 -0.26 35.43
N LEU A 182 26.42 -0.38 34.13
CA LEU A 182 26.30 0.76 33.20
C LEU A 182 25.40 1.89 33.72
N PHE A 183 24.28 1.53 34.38
CA PHE A 183 23.23 2.45 34.82
C PHE A 183 23.31 2.87 36.30
N MET A 184 24.43 2.63 36.99
CA MET A 184 24.59 2.90 38.43
C MET A 184 24.34 4.36 38.84
N GLU A 185 24.69 5.34 37.99
CA GLU A 185 24.51 6.77 38.26
C GLU A 185 23.33 7.41 37.51
N THR A 186 22.80 6.77 36.48
CA THR A 186 21.77 7.32 35.56
C THR A 186 20.33 7.22 36.11
N LYS A 187 20.13 7.52 37.39
CA LYS A 187 18.87 7.26 38.13
C LYS A 187 17.67 8.08 37.67
N ASN A 188 17.88 9.10 36.83
CA ASN A 188 16.83 9.93 36.24
C ASN A 188 16.31 9.39 34.89
N LEU A 189 16.83 8.25 34.41
CA LEU A 189 16.46 7.68 33.11
C LEU A 189 14.96 7.36 33.05
N LYS A 190 14.31 7.83 31.99
CA LYS A 190 12.88 7.60 31.69
C LYS A 190 12.68 6.67 30.50
N VAL A 191 13.55 6.76 29.50
CA VAL A 191 13.52 5.96 28.27
C VAL A 191 14.83 5.21 28.11
N LEU A 192 14.74 3.89 27.98
CA LEU A 192 15.85 2.98 27.68
C LEU A 192 15.50 2.16 26.43
N ILE A 193 16.31 2.28 25.38
CA ILE A 193 16.18 1.53 24.13
C ILE A 193 17.46 0.72 23.91
N LEU A 194 17.32 -0.60 23.79
CA LEU A 194 18.38 -1.52 23.40
C LEU A 194 17.91 -2.22 22.11
N ALA A 195 18.67 -2.10 21.02
CA ALA A 195 18.32 -2.64 19.71
C ALA A 195 19.42 -3.56 19.15
N CYS A 196 19.02 -4.71 18.58
CA CYS A 196 19.90 -5.72 17.99
C CYS A 196 21.03 -6.22 18.92
N LEU A 197 20.76 -6.35 20.23
CA LEU A 197 21.74 -6.80 21.21
C LEU A 197 21.56 -8.26 21.61
N ASN A 198 22.67 -8.91 21.97
CA ASN A 198 22.66 -10.22 22.63
C ASN A 198 22.72 -10.02 24.15
N LEU A 199 21.62 -10.32 24.84
CA LEU A 199 21.43 -10.10 26.28
C LEU A 199 21.04 -11.43 26.98
N PRO A 200 22.00 -12.32 27.28
CA PRO A 200 21.75 -13.56 28.02
C PRO A 200 21.18 -13.32 29.43
N SER A 201 21.41 -12.13 29.98
CA SER A 201 20.65 -11.55 31.09
C SER A 201 20.71 -10.03 31.01
N LEU A 202 19.76 -9.35 31.66
CA LEU A 202 19.79 -7.90 31.80
C LEU A 202 20.84 -7.44 32.83
N PRO A 203 21.48 -6.26 32.65
CA PRO A 203 22.45 -5.73 33.60
C PRO A 203 21.79 -5.44 34.95
N SER A 204 22.38 -5.88 36.07
CA SER A 204 21.72 -5.76 37.38
C SER A 204 21.41 -4.32 37.80
N SER A 205 22.20 -3.35 37.32
CA SER A 205 21.93 -1.91 37.51
C SER A 205 20.60 -1.43 36.90
N ILE A 206 19.95 -2.20 36.00
CA ILE A 206 18.61 -1.87 35.48
C ILE A 206 17.56 -1.77 36.62
N SER A 207 17.71 -2.57 37.68
CA SER A 207 16.82 -2.55 38.85
C SER A 207 16.87 -1.24 39.65
N LEU A 208 17.89 -0.41 39.43
CA LEU A 208 18.04 0.90 40.06
C LEU A 208 17.31 2.03 39.31
N LEU A 209 16.79 1.76 38.11
CA LEU A 209 16.12 2.73 37.24
C LEU A 209 14.67 2.98 37.66
N ALA A 210 14.48 3.40 38.92
CA ALA A 210 13.17 3.61 39.52
C ALA A 210 12.32 4.67 38.81
N ASN A 211 12.89 5.52 37.94
CA ASN A 211 12.16 6.53 37.16
C ASN A 211 11.79 6.07 35.72
N LEU A 212 12.18 4.85 35.32
CA LEU A 212 11.99 4.37 33.96
C LEU A 212 10.50 4.19 33.63
N ARG A 213 10.09 4.69 32.46
CA ARG A 213 8.73 4.61 31.92
C ARG A 213 8.67 3.83 30.62
N THR A 214 9.71 3.88 29.79
CA THR A 214 9.80 3.14 28.53
C THR A 214 11.03 2.24 28.56
N LEU A 215 10.83 0.96 28.32
CA LEU A 215 11.87 -0.01 28.02
C LEU A 215 11.57 -0.64 26.66
N CYS A 216 12.47 -0.44 25.70
CA CYS A 216 12.43 -1.09 24.39
C CYS A 216 13.62 -2.04 24.26
N LEU A 217 13.33 -3.30 23.98
CA LEU A 217 14.27 -4.38 23.67
C LEU A 217 13.92 -4.86 22.26
N ALA A 218 14.40 -4.15 21.23
CA ALA A 218 14.07 -4.43 19.84
C ALA A 218 15.11 -5.38 19.21
N GLU A 219 14.66 -6.37 18.43
CA GLU A 219 15.52 -7.31 17.68
C GLU A 219 16.61 -7.99 18.54
N CYS A 220 16.38 -8.15 19.86
CA CYS A 220 17.38 -8.64 20.79
C CYS A 220 17.29 -10.16 20.99
N ALA A 221 18.43 -10.81 21.21
CA ALA A 221 18.46 -12.19 21.72
C ALA A 221 18.39 -12.14 23.25
N LEU A 222 17.29 -12.64 23.84
CA LEU A 222 16.98 -12.45 25.26
C LEU A 222 17.03 -13.76 26.06
N GLY A 223 17.82 -13.76 27.13
CA GLY A 223 17.82 -14.81 28.15
C GLY A 223 16.99 -14.43 29.37
N ASP A 224 17.64 -14.25 30.53
CA ASP A 224 16.95 -13.87 31.77
C ASP A 224 16.53 -12.38 31.76
N VAL A 225 15.23 -12.15 31.71
CA VAL A 225 14.58 -10.83 31.78
C VAL A 225 13.68 -10.64 33.01
N VAL A 226 13.81 -11.48 34.05
CA VAL A 226 13.03 -11.39 35.30
C VAL A 226 13.15 -10.01 35.96
N LEU A 227 14.34 -9.39 35.86
CA LEU A 227 14.63 -8.05 36.41
C LEU A 227 13.72 -6.93 35.88
N ILE A 228 13.04 -7.10 34.74
CA ILE A 228 12.07 -6.12 34.24
C ILE A 228 10.95 -5.89 35.27
N GLY A 229 10.54 -6.92 36.01
CA GLY A 229 9.48 -6.82 37.01
C GLY A 229 9.77 -5.83 38.16
N GLU A 230 11.03 -5.44 38.38
CA GLU A 230 11.40 -4.42 39.37
C GLU A 230 11.14 -2.98 38.92
N LEU A 231 10.87 -2.76 37.63
CA LEU A 231 10.59 -1.45 37.05
C LEU A 231 9.15 -0.99 37.32
N LYS A 232 8.77 -0.84 38.61
CA LYS A 232 7.38 -0.57 39.04
C LYS A 232 6.77 0.77 38.52
N ASN A 233 7.54 1.58 37.81
CA ASN A 233 7.11 2.83 37.15
C ASN A 233 6.95 2.72 35.63
N LEU A 234 7.19 1.54 35.03
CA LEU A 234 7.10 1.33 33.59
C LEU A 234 5.67 1.53 33.07
N GLU A 235 5.55 2.29 31.98
CA GLU A 235 4.31 2.58 31.25
C GLU A 235 4.31 1.93 29.85
N ILE A 236 5.48 1.72 29.24
CA ILE A 236 5.68 1.09 27.93
C ILE A 236 6.78 0.04 27.99
N LEU A 237 6.49 -1.15 27.47
CA LEU A 237 7.43 -2.26 27.29
C LEU A 237 7.32 -2.78 25.86
N SER A 238 8.44 -2.81 25.14
CA SER A 238 8.54 -3.44 23.82
C SER A 238 9.61 -4.51 23.80
N PHE A 239 9.28 -5.64 23.17
CA PHE A 239 10.17 -6.73 22.81
C PHE A 239 10.24 -6.94 21.27
N GLU A 240 9.77 -5.97 20.48
CA GLU A 240 9.54 -6.10 19.02
C GLU A 240 10.70 -6.77 18.26
N GLY A 241 10.42 -7.88 17.56
CA GLY A 241 11.41 -8.68 16.83
C GLY A 241 12.40 -9.48 17.69
N SER A 242 12.27 -9.50 19.02
CA SER A 242 13.22 -10.19 19.91
C SER A 242 13.02 -11.70 19.99
N GLU A 243 14.13 -12.42 20.14
CA GLU A 243 14.14 -13.84 20.45
C GLU A 243 13.92 -14.04 21.96
N ILE A 244 12.67 -14.26 22.36
CA ILE A 244 12.25 -14.60 23.74
C ILE A 244 11.40 -15.88 23.72
N GLU A 245 11.72 -16.87 24.56
CA GLU A 245 10.96 -18.13 24.59
C GLU A 245 9.77 -18.11 25.56
N MET A 246 9.89 -17.35 26.65
CA MET A 246 8.89 -17.27 27.72
C MET A 246 8.84 -15.87 28.33
N LEU A 247 7.64 -15.35 28.55
CA LEU A 247 7.42 -14.11 29.30
C LEU A 247 7.45 -14.41 30.82
N PRO A 248 8.26 -13.73 31.67
CA PRO A 248 8.30 -14.03 33.10
C PRO A 248 7.03 -13.56 33.85
N GLU A 249 6.68 -14.26 34.94
CA GLU A 249 5.50 -13.92 35.76
C GLU A 249 5.59 -12.54 36.41
N GLU A 250 6.83 -12.07 36.60
CA GLU A 250 7.19 -10.78 37.17
C GLU A 250 6.77 -9.59 36.30
N ILE A 251 6.49 -9.79 34.99
CA ILE A 251 5.83 -8.78 34.15
C ILE A 251 4.47 -8.40 34.74
N GLY A 252 3.78 -9.33 35.41
CA GLY A 252 2.54 -9.07 36.13
C GLY A 252 2.66 -8.10 37.32
N GLN A 253 3.88 -7.68 37.70
CA GLN A 253 4.11 -6.66 38.72
C GLN A 253 4.05 -5.23 38.13
N LEU A 254 4.07 -5.07 36.81
CA LEU A 254 4.09 -3.79 36.09
C LEU A 254 2.69 -3.15 36.04
N THR A 255 2.10 -2.89 37.20
CA THR A 255 0.72 -2.37 37.36
C THR A 255 0.48 -0.97 36.77
N LYS A 256 1.52 -0.30 36.23
CA LYS A 256 1.43 0.98 35.51
C LYS A 256 1.54 0.84 33.98
N LEU A 257 1.79 -0.36 33.46
CA LEU A 257 1.97 -0.61 32.04
C LEU A 257 0.69 -0.30 31.26
N LYS A 258 0.83 0.46 30.17
CA LYS A 258 -0.22 0.87 29.23
C LYS A 258 -0.01 0.27 27.84
N TRP A 259 1.24 0.07 27.45
CA TRP A 259 1.60 -0.50 26.15
C TRP A 259 2.51 -1.71 26.38
N LEU A 260 2.12 -2.85 25.82
CA LEU A 260 2.97 -4.04 25.70
C LEU A 260 3.09 -4.44 24.22
N CYS A 261 4.30 -4.33 23.67
CA CYS A 261 4.62 -4.84 22.35
C CYS A 261 5.43 -6.13 22.47
N LEU A 262 4.93 -7.18 21.81
CA LEU A 262 5.51 -8.50 21.60
C LEU A 262 5.34 -8.86 20.11
N ILE A 263 5.50 -7.89 19.19
CA ILE A 263 5.41 -8.10 17.73
C ILE A 263 6.65 -8.89 17.25
N ASP A 264 6.48 -9.76 16.25
CA ASP A 264 7.54 -10.57 15.62
C ASP A 264 8.46 -11.39 16.57
N CYS A 265 8.01 -11.60 17.81
CA CYS A 265 8.63 -12.45 18.84
C CYS A 265 8.42 -13.96 18.54
N SER A 266 8.78 -14.39 17.34
CA SER A 266 8.48 -15.71 16.74
C SER A 266 8.95 -16.96 17.52
N LYS A 267 9.70 -16.81 18.62
CA LYS A 267 10.10 -17.91 19.51
C LYS A 267 9.26 -18.04 20.78
N LEU A 268 8.29 -17.14 21.01
CA LEU A 268 7.52 -17.03 22.25
C LEU A 268 6.48 -18.16 22.38
N LYS A 269 6.86 -19.24 23.09
CA LYS A 269 6.03 -20.43 23.30
C LYS A 269 5.11 -20.30 24.51
N ARG A 270 5.54 -19.56 25.55
CA ARG A 270 4.83 -19.52 26.84
C ARG A 270 4.63 -18.10 27.38
N ILE A 271 3.38 -17.78 27.66
CA ILE A 271 2.97 -16.63 28.47
C ILE A 271 2.24 -17.22 29.69
N PRO A 272 2.75 -17.07 30.93
CA PRO A 272 2.14 -17.68 32.10
C PRO A 272 0.71 -17.13 32.36
N PRO A 273 -0.25 -17.99 32.73
CA PRO A 273 -1.62 -17.58 32.97
C PRO A 273 -1.73 -16.61 34.16
N GLY A 274 -2.64 -15.64 34.05
CA GLY A 274 -2.86 -14.62 35.07
C GLY A 274 -1.84 -13.46 35.07
N VAL A 275 -0.85 -13.44 34.15
CA VAL A 275 0.10 -12.32 34.03
C VAL A 275 -0.61 -11.05 33.56
N PHE A 276 -1.33 -11.11 32.44
CA PHE A 276 -2.05 -9.93 31.93
C PHE A 276 -3.25 -9.54 32.80
N CYS A 277 -3.87 -10.49 33.52
CA CYS A 277 -4.91 -10.18 34.52
C CYS A 277 -4.46 -9.17 35.61
N LYS A 278 -3.15 -9.03 35.86
CA LYS A 278 -2.58 -8.06 36.82
C LYS A 278 -2.34 -6.68 36.18
N LEU A 279 -2.27 -6.59 34.85
CA LEU A 279 -1.99 -5.36 34.07
C LEU A 279 -3.24 -4.49 33.90
N SER A 280 -3.87 -4.11 35.01
CA SER A 280 -5.16 -3.40 35.05
C SER A 280 -5.23 -2.06 34.29
N ARG A 281 -4.09 -1.51 33.86
CA ARG A 281 -3.95 -0.25 33.12
C ARG A 281 -3.54 -0.42 31.65
N LEU A 282 -3.47 -1.64 31.12
CA LEU A 282 -3.06 -1.87 29.74
C LEU A 282 -4.11 -1.29 28.77
N GLU A 283 -3.65 -0.43 27.85
CA GLU A 283 -4.44 0.29 26.85
C GLU A 283 -4.18 -0.27 25.43
N GLU A 284 -2.93 -0.59 25.10
CA GLU A 284 -2.51 -1.18 23.83
C GLU A 284 -1.70 -2.48 24.04
N LEU A 285 -2.05 -3.55 23.32
CA LEU A 285 -1.37 -4.86 23.35
C LEU A 285 -1.14 -5.37 21.92
N TYR A 286 0.10 -5.70 21.59
CA TYR A 286 0.51 -6.17 20.26
C TYR A 286 1.28 -7.49 20.35
N MET A 287 0.83 -8.54 19.67
CA MET A 287 1.40 -9.90 19.68
C MET A 287 1.25 -10.62 18.31
N SER A 288 1.22 -9.88 17.20
CA SER A 288 1.23 -10.47 15.85
C SER A 288 2.54 -11.23 15.58
N ASN A 289 2.45 -12.30 14.77
CA ASN A 289 3.56 -13.17 14.38
C ASN A 289 4.37 -13.79 15.56
N SER A 290 3.74 -13.94 16.73
CA SER A 290 4.46 -14.18 17.98
C SER A 290 3.86 -15.22 18.91
N PHE A 291 2.53 -15.28 19.04
CA PHE A 291 1.89 -16.22 19.96
C PHE A 291 0.64 -16.86 19.35
N ASN A 292 0.67 -18.19 19.27
CA ASN A 292 -0.42 -19.04 18.77
C ASN A 292 -0.75 -20.23 19.70
N GLU A 293 0.05 -20.48 20.75
CA GLU A 293 -0.09 -21.56 21.73
C GLU A 293 -1.18 -21.29 22.80
N TRP A 294 -2.37 -20.85 22.36
CA TRP A 294 -3.47 -20.41 23.23
C TRP A 294 -4.09 -21.54 24.07
N GLU A 295 -4.26 -21.30 25.37
CA GLU A 295 -4.86 -22.27 26.31
C GLU A 295 -6.40 -22.29 26.26
N ALA A 296 -6.99 -23.47 26.44
CA ALA A 296 -8.43 -23.69 26.41
C ALA A 296 -9.14 -23.19 27.67
N GLU A 297 -10.27 -22.50 27.52
CA GLU A 297 -11.04 -21.93 28.64
C GLU A 297 -11.46 -23.04 29.63
N GLY A 298 -11.10 -22.86 30.91
CA GLY A 298 -11.40 -23.80 32.00
C GLY A 298 -10.33 -24.86 32.30
N GLN A 299 -9.23 -24.93 31.54
CA GLN A 299 -8.10 -25.82 31.83
C GLN A 299 -6.97 -25.04 32.54
N SER A 300 -6.84 -25.20 33.86
CA SER A 300 -5.81 -24.52 34.67
C SER A 300 -4.88 -25.49 35.37
N SER A 301 -3.67 -25.64 34.81
CA SER A 301 -2.53 -26.32 35.44
C SER A 301 -1.35 -25.36 35.60
N GLN A 302 -0.32 -25.72 36.37
CA GLN A 302 0.92 -24.91 36.41
C GLN A 302 1.66 -24.88 35.06
N GLN A 303 1.43 -25.86 34.20
CA GLN A 303 2.02 -25.96 32.85
C GLN A 303 1.14 -25.31 31.76
N SER A 304 -0.09 -24.89 32.11
CA SER A 304 -1.01 -24.22 31.19
C SER A 304 -0.48 -22.88 30.70
N ASN A 305 -0.96 -22.46 29.53
CA ASN A 305 -0.57 -21.22 28.87
C ASN A 305 -1.59 -20.09 29.10
N PHE A 306 -1.32 -18.91 28.53
CA PHE A 306 -2.27 -17.79 28.49
C PHE A 306 -3.51 -18.14 27.65
N SER A 307 -4.70 -17.81 28.18
CA SER A 307 -5.98 -18.04 27.48
C SER A 307 -6.61 -16.71 27.03
N LEU A 308 -7.24 -16.70 25.85
CA LEU A 308 -7.89 -15.50 25.30
C LEU A 308 -8.97 -14.93 26.24
N ALA A 309 -9.60 -15.79 27.05
CA ALA A 309 -10.57 -15.40 28.07
C ALA A 309 -10.01 -14.40 29.09
N GLU A 310 -8.71 -14.40 29.36
CA GLU A 310 -8.07 -13.46 30.29
C GLU A 310 -8.10 -12.00 29.80
N LEU A 311 -8.20 -11.77 28.49
CA LEU A 311 -8.36 -10.41 27.95
C LEU A 311 -9.66 -9.74 28.45
N LYS A 312 -10.65 -10.52 28.94
CA LYS A 312 -11.85 -10.00 29.64
C LYS A 312 -11.46 -9.14 30.87
N ALA A 313 -10.32 -9.42 31.52
CA ALA A 313 -9.83 -8.69 32.69
C ALA A 313 -9.14 -7.35 32.37
N LEU A 314 -8.68 -7.14 31.13
CA LEU A 314 -7.98 -5.92 30.70
C LEU A 314 -8.99 -4.78 30.50
N SER A 315 -9.41 -4.18 31.61
CA SER A 315 -10.54 -3.26 31.64
C SER A 315 -10.36 -2.00 30.76
N CYS A 316 -9.12 -1.57 30.55
CA CYS A 316 -8.71 -0.37 29.81
C CYS A 316 -8.31 -0.62 28.35
N LEU A 317 -8.31 -1.87 27.87
CA LEU A 317 -7.79 -2.22 26.54
C LEU A 317 -8.61 -1.59 25.40
N THR A 318 -7.95 -0.79 24.57
CA THR A 318 -8.54 -0.09 23.41
C THR A 318 -7.87 -0.41 22.08
N SER A 319 -6.63 -0.91 22.10
CA SER A 319 -5.90 -1.33 20.90
C SER A 319 -5.37 -2.75 21.05
N LEU A 320 -5.63 -3.61 20.06
CA LEU A 320 -5.24 -5.02 20.10
C LEU A 320 -4.81 -5.57 18.74
N GLU A 321 -3.61 -6.12 18.66
CA GLU A 321 -3.07 -6.80 17.47
C GLU A 321 -2.65 -8.23 17.84
N ILE A 322 -3.35 -9.26 17.32
CA ILE A 322 -3.16 -10.67 17.72
C ILE A 322 -3.46 -11.68 16.60
N HIS A 323 -2.80 -12.84 16.66
CA HIS A 323 -3.16 -14.04 15.92
C HIS A 323 -4.01 -14.98 16.79
N ILE A 324 -5.21 -15.33 16.31
CA ILE A 324 -6.06 -16.39 16.86
C ILE A 324 -6.09 -17.54 15.83
N PRO A 325 -5.45 -18.70 16.08
CA PRO A 325 -5.33 -19.78 15.08
C PRO A 325 -6.65 -20.44 14.67
N ASN A 326 -7.69 -20.34 15.50
CA ASN A 326 -8.99 -20.95 15.24
C ASN A 326 -10.09 -20.15 15.94
N ALA A 327 -11.16 -19.79 15.23
CA ALA A 327 -12.27 -19.00 15.79
C ALA A 327 -12.96 -19.68 17.00
N ASN A 328 -12.85 -21.00 17.14
CA ASN A 328 -13.37 -21.76 18.28
C ASN A 328 -12.61 -21.51 19.60
N ILE A 329 -11.42 -20.91 19.55
CA ILE A 329 -10.65 -20.48 20.74
C ILE A 329 -11.35 -19.29 21.44
N ILE A 330 -12.17 -18.52 20.71
CA ILE A 330 -12.84 -17.32 21.23
C ILE A 330 -14.04 -17.73 22.10
N PRO A 331 -14.07 -17.40 23.40
CA PRO A 331 -15.21 -17.71 24.27
C PRO A 331 -16.53 -17.15 23.74
N LYS A 332 -17.62 -17.88 23.91
CA LYS A 332 -18.94 -17.54 23.32
C LYS A 332 -19.54 -16.23 23.85
N ASP A 333 -19.11 -15.83 25.05
CA ASP A 333 -19.46 -14.59 25.76
C ASP A 333 -18.41 -13.46 25.58
N PHE A 334 -17.34 -13.69 24.81
CA PHE A 334 -16.30 -12.70 24.57
C PHE A 334 -16.79 -11.61 23.59
N SER A 335 -16.56 -10.34 23.93
CA SER A 335 -16.86 -9.19 23.05
C SER A 335 -15.67 -8.23 22.97
N PHE A 336 -15.39 -7.76 21.75
CA PHE A 336 -14.34 -6.77 21.43
C PHE A 336 -14.88 -5.32 21.41
N GLU A 337 -16.05 -5.06 21.98
CA GLU A 337 -16.75 -3.75 21.94
C GLU A 337 -15.91 -2.54 22.34
N LYS A 338 -14.96 -2.70 23.26
CA LYS A 338 -14.08 -1.61 23.74
C LYS A 338 -13.03 -1.16 22.73
N LEU A 339 -12.69 -2.00 21.75
CA LEU A 339 -11.58 -1.71 20.85
C LEU A 339 -11.92 -0.55 19.90
N GLN A 340 -10.98 0.38 19.83
CA GLN A 340 -10.96 1.56 18.96
C GLN A 340 -9.99 1.34 17.80
N ARG A 341 -8.90 0.61 18.04
CA ARG A 341 -7.93 0.16 17.05
C ARG A 341 -7.78 -1.36 17.16
N TYR A 342 -7.57 -2.07 16.05
CA TYR A 342 -7.21 -3.49 16.08
C TYR A 342 -6.64 -3.99 14.75
N ILE A 343 -5.81 -5.02 14.84
CA ILE A 343 -5.36 -5.85 13.72
C ILE A 343 -5.47 -7.31 14.17
N ILE A 344 -6.63 -7.92 13.93
CA ILE A 344 -6.97 -9.25 14.46
C ILE A 344 -6.98 -10.27 13.32
N PHE A 345 -6.34 -11.43 13.57
CA PHE A 345 -6.21 -12.51 12.60
C PHE A 345 -6.97 -13.79 12.99
N ILE A 346 -7.93 -14.11 12.14
CA ILE A 346 -8.80 -15.28 12.04
C ILE A 346 -8.20 -16.52 11.35
N GLY A 347 -7.58 -17.52 11.98
CA GLY A 347 -7.34 -18.84 11.34
C GLY A 347 -5.88 -19.28 11.10
N GLU A 348 -5.64 -20.05 10.02
CA GLU A 348 -4.33 -20.65 9.70
C GLU A 348 -3.41 -19.71 8.89
N ALA A 349 -2.14 -19.62 9.29
CA ALA A 349 -1.21 -18.53 8.93
C ALA A 349 -0.28 -18.79 7.72
N LEU A 350 -0.35 -19.96 7.09
CA LEU A 350 0.76 -20.53 6.32
C LEU A 350 1.09 -19.84 4.98
N HIS A 351 0.20 -19.00 4.44
CA HIS A 351 0.30 -18.48 3.06
C HIS A 351 0.18 -16.97 2.91
N TRP A 352 0.20 -16.22 4.01
CA TRP A 352 0.06 -14.77 3.96
C TRP A 352 1.36 -14.01 3.77
N ASP A 353 1.21 -12.83 3.17
CA ASP A 353 2.18 -11.77 3.32
C ASP A 353 2.08 -11.12 4.72
N TRP A 354 3.18 -11.21 5.47
CA TRP A 354 3.41 -10.53 6.75
C TRP A 354 4.13 -9.18 6.57
N ASN A 355 4.22 -8.65 5.35
CA ASN A 355 4.70 -7.30 5.07
C ASN A 355 3.59 -6.27 5.35
N TRP A 356 3.27 -6.03 6.63
CA TRP A 356 2.12 -5.25 7.11
C TRP A 356 2.15 -3.73 6.79
N GLY A 357 3.06 -3.25 5.93
CA GLY A 357 3.29 -1.83 5.65
C GLY A 357 2.02 -1.04 5.36
N TRP A 358 1.24 -1.49 4.37
CA TRP A 358 -0.09 -0.97 4.02
C TRP A 358 -1.19 -1.36 5.03
N VAL A 359 -1.06 -2.50 5.71
CA VAL A 359 -2.12 -3.05 6.56
C VAL A 359 -2.28 -2.30 7.88
N ARG A 360 -1.18 -1.74 8.40
CA ARG A 360 -1.16 -0.84 9.57
C ARG A 360 -1.56 0.60 9.26
N GLU A 361 -1.79 0.96 7.99
CA GLU A 361 -2.23 2.32 7.61
C GLU A 361 -3.68 2.61 8.01
N ASN A 362 -4.48 1.55 8.20
CA ASN A 362 -5.81 1.62 8.77
C ASN A 362 -5.81 1.17 10.23
N SER A 363 -6.72 1.75 11.00
CA SER A 363 -6.78 1.55 12.44
C SER A 363 -7.54 0.28 12.85
N ARG A 364 -8.38 -0.26 11.96
CA ARG A 364 -9.32 -1.37 12.25
C ARG A 364 -9.31 -2.41 11.14
N THR A 365 -8.32 -3.30 11.18
CA THR A 365 -8.15 -4.41 10.23
C THR A 365 -8.61 -5.74 10.84
N LEU A 366 -9.40 -6.49 10.07
CA LEU A 366 -9.73 -7.88 10.36
C LEU A 366 -9.31 -8.77 9.17
N LYS A 367 -8.53 -9.81 9.43
CA LYS A 367 -8.20 -10.84 8.43
C LYS A 367 -8.82 -12.18 8.83
N LEU A 368 -9.42 -12.92 7.90
CA LEU A 368 -10.25 -14.10 8.16
C LEU A 368 -9.97 -15.25 7.14
N SER A 369 -9.16 -16.22 7.54
CA SER A 369 -9.09 -17.57 6.96
C SER A 369 -10.10 -18.47 7.67
N LEU A 370 -11.20 -18.84 6.99
CA LEU A 370 -12.34 -19.50 7.64
C LEU A 370 -12.74 -20.81 6.97
N GLN A 371 -12.73 -21.89 7.76
CA GLN A 371 -13.25 -23.19 7.35
C GLN A 371 -14.80 -23.24 7.35
N THR A 372 -15.49 -22.10 7.47
CA THR A 372 -16.96 -21.94 7.60
C THR A 372 -17.43 -20.56 7.11
N SER A 373 -18.74 -20.38 6.91
CA SER A 373 -19.36 -19.06 6.59
C SER A 373 -19.27 -18.05 7.73
N ILE A 374 -19.12 -16.77 7.35
CA ILE A 374 -19.16 -15.57 8.22
C ILE A 374 -20.44 -15.51 9.08
N SER A 375 -21.55 -16.02 8.55
CA SER A 375 -22.84 -16.11 9.26
C SER A 375 -22.79 -16.94 10.55
N PHE A 376 -21.91 -17.94 10.64
CA PHE A 376 -21.74 -18.78 11.83
C PHE A 376 -20.76 -18.21 12.87
N LEU A 377 -20.11 -17.08 12.60
CA LEU A 377 -19.20 -16.45 13.55
C LEU A 377 -19.93 -15.95 14.80
N ASN A 378 -19.21 -15.96 15.93
CA ASN A 378 -19.75 -15.49 17.20
C ASN A 378 -19.97 -13.97 17.22
N ASN A 379 -20.75 -13.49 18.19
CA ASN A 379 -21.10 -12.07 18.29
C ASN A 379 -19.88 -11.17 18.51
N GLY A 380 -18.82 -11.66 19.17
CA GLY A 380 -17.57 -10.94 19.34
C GLY A 380 -16.87 -10.60 18.02
N ILE A 381 -16.80 -11.56 17.08
CA ILE A 381 -16.22 -11.31 15.75
C ILE A 381 -17.15 -10.40 14.92
N LYS A 382 -18.47 -10.54 15.06
CA LYS A 382 -19.44 -9.63 14.39
C LYS A 382 -19.32 -8.18 14.85
N VAL A 383 -18.93 -7.92 16.09
CA VAL A 383 -18.56 -6.56 16.57
C VAL A 383 -17.29 -6.03 15.87
N LEU A 384 -16.31 -6.89 15.55
CA LEU A 384 -15.13 -6.49 14.77
C LEU A 384 -15.47 -6.25 13.29
N LEU A 385 -16.31 -7.08 12.69
CA LEU A 385 -16.81 -6.86 11.32
C LEU A 385 -17.55 -5.51 11.23
N LYS A 386 -18.37 -5.16 12.24
CA LYS A 386 -19.14 -3.90 12.30
C LYS A 386 -18.32 -2.61 12.36
N LYS A 387 -17.03 -2.71 12.69
CA LYS A 387 -16.12 -1.56 12.80
C LYS A 387 -14.97 -1.60 11.78
N ALA A 388 -14.87 -2.64 10.96
CA ALA A 388 -13.70 -2.87 10.12
C ALA A 388 -13.55 -1.78 9.04
N GLU A 389 -12.36 -1.20 8.95
CA GLU A 389 -11.92 -0.37 7.82
C GLU A 389 -11.33 -1.25 6.72
N ASN A 390 -10.58 -2.29 7.09
CA ASN A 390 -10.00 -3.28 6.19
C ASN A 390 -10.51 -4.68 6.54
N LEU A 391 -10.96 -5.43 5.54
CA LEU A 391 -11.40 -6.82 5.64
C LEU A 391 -10.68 -7.67 4.59
N TYR A 392 -9.91 -8.64 5.07
CA TYR A 392 -9.23 -9.64 4.24
C TYR A 392 -9.89 -10.99 4.49
N ILE A 393 -10.31 -11.68 3.45
CA ILE A 393 -11.00 -12.98 3.51
C ILE A 393 -10.21 -13.99 2.68
N ASP A 394 -9.98 -15.17 3.26
CA ASP A 394 -9.10 -16.20 2.71
C ASP A 394 -9.67 -17.62 2.94
N GLU A 395 -9.23 -18.59 2.14
CA GLU A 395 -9.56 -20.02 2.17
C GLU A 395 -11.01 -20.38 2.57
N VAL A 396 -12.02 -19.64 2.11
CA VAL A 396 -13.39 -19.90 2.58
C VAL A 396 -13.94 -21.21 2.01
N LYS A 397 -14.01 -22.25 2.85
CA LYS A 397 -14.44 -23.61 2.46
C LYS A 397 -15.95 -23.76 2.54
N ASP A 398 -16.50 -24.45 1.53
CA ASP A 398 -17.91 -24.86 1.44
C ASP A 398 -18.96 -23.72 1.55
N VAL A 399 -18.58 -22.53 1.10
CA VAL A 399 -19.45 -21.34 1.02
C VAL A 399 -19.65 -20.93 -0.44
N GLU A 400 -20.90 -20.90 -0.90
CA GLU A 400 -21.26 -20.46 -2.27
C GLU A 400 -21.66 -18.98 -2.34
N ILE A 401 -22.18 -18.43 -1.23
CA ILE A 401 -22.58 -17.04 -1.06
C ILE A 401 -21.84 -16.52 0.18
N LEU A 402 -20.93 -15.56 0.00
CA LEU A 402 -20.04 -15.15 1.10
C LEU A 402 -20.76 -14.35 2.18
N LEU A 403 -21.64 -13.43 1.78
CA LEU A 403 -22.33 -12.47 2.65
C LEU A 403 -23.82 -12.34 2.29
N HIS A 404 -24.68 -12.31 3.30
CA HIS A 404 -26.11 -12.00 3.14
C HIS A 404 -26.39 -10.52 3.44
N GLU A 405 -27.35 -9.92 2.73
CA GLU A 405 -27.79 -8.52 2.89
C GLU A 405 -27.94 -8.01 4.34
N SER A 406 -28.53 -8.82 5.22
CA SER A 406 -28.71 -8.50 6.65
C SER A 406 -27.39 -8.38 7.42
N GLU A 407 -26.30 -8.94 6.89
CA GLU A 407 -24.93 -8.80 7.37
C GLU A 407 -24.27 -7.56 6.75
N VAL A 408 -24.59 -7.23 5.49
CA VAL A 408 -24.04 -6.05 4.79
C VAL A 408 -24.50 -4.76 5.43
N GLY A 409 -25.83 -4.59 5.57
CA GLY A 409 -26.44 -3.37 6.09
C GLY A 409 -26.11 -3.12 7.56
N ASP A 410 -25.64 -4.13 8.29
CA ASP A 410 -25.38 -4.07 9.73
C ASP A 410 -23.90 -4.15 10.10
N TYR A 411 -23.01 -4.66 9.22
CA TYR A 411 -21.57 -4.76 9.49
C TYR A 411 -20.70 -3.81 8.64
N PHE A 412 -20.82 -3.78 7.31
CA PHE A 412 -19.76 -3.21 6.45
C PHE A 412 -19.84 -1.69 6.18
N ARG A 413 -20.56 -0.92 7.01
CA ARG A 413 -20.75 0.53 6.84
C ARG A 413 -19.47 1.37 6.96
N GLN A 414 -18.40 0.83 7.56
CA GLN A 414 -17.11 1.51 7.70
C GLN A 414 -16.03 0.94 6.76
N LEU A 415 -16.38 -0.06 5.95
CA LEU A 415 -15.42 -0.83 5.18
C LEU A 415 -14.91 -0.01 3.98
N LYS A 416 -13.60 0.16 3.92
CA LYS A 416 -12.85 0.82 2.85
C LYS A 416 -12.18 -0.20 1.93
N ASN A 417 -11.51 -1.20 2.51
CA ASN A 417 -10.69 -2.12 1.73
C ASN A 417 -11.22 -3.54 1.91
N LEU A 418 -11.69 -4.15 0.82
CA LEU A 418 -12.20 -5.52 0.79
C LEU A 418 -11.33 -6.39 -0.13
N HIS A 419 -10.62 -7.34 0.46
CA HIS A 419 -9.87 -8.36 -0.26
C HIS A 419 -10.51 -9.73 -0.01
N ILE A 420 -10.74 -10.51 -1.07
CA ILE A 420 -11.27 -11.87 -1.00
C ILE A 420 -10.42 -12.79 -1.90
N GLN A 421 -9.72 -13.75 -1.30
CA GLN A 421 -8.95 -14.75 -2.03
C GLN A 421 -9.31 -16.20 -1.71
N ASN A 422 -8.87 -17.11 -2.59
CA ASN A 422 -8.88 -18.59 -2.43
C ASN A 422 -10.24 -19.25 -2.14
N GLY A 423 -11.35 -18.53 -2.33
CA GLY A 423 -12.72 -19.02 -2.14
C GLY A 423 -13.15 -20.02 -3.22
N ALA A 424 -12.69 -21.27 -3.09
CA ALA A 424 -12.89 -22.32 -4.09
C ALA A 424 -14.35 -22.66 -4.42
N MET A 425 -15.28 -22.40 -3.49
CA MET A 425 -16.71 -22.65 -3.68
C MET A 425 -17.54 -21.39 -3.97
N ILE A 426 -16.98 -20.18 -3.78
CA ILE A 426 -17.73 -18.93 -3.87
C ILE A 426 -18.25 -18.72 -5.29
N GLN A 427 -19.57 -18.67 -5.45
CA GLN A 427 -20.27 -18.33 -6.69
C GLN A 427 -20.68 -16.85 -6.71
N TYR A 428 -21.00 -16.28 -5.54
CA TYR A 428 -21.44 -14.91 -5.35
C TYR A 428 -20.87 -14.33 -4.05
N ILE A 429 -20.54 -13.04 -4.04
CA ILE A 429 -20.00 -12.38 -2.85
C ILE A 429 -21.16 -11.89 -1.97
N PHE A 430 -22.22 -11.34 -2.57
CA PHE A 430 -23.40 -10.85 -1.88
C PHE A 430 -24.69 -11.55 -2.35
N LYS A 431 -25.59 -11.88 -1.42
CA LYS A 431 -27.00 -12.18 -1.73
C LYS A 431 -27.93 -11.01 -1.41
N ASP A 432 -28.69 -10.63 -2.42
CA ASP A 432 -29.85 -9.74 -2.42
C ASP A 432 -31.14 -10.48 -1.99
N ASN A 433 -32.04 -9.83 -1.24
CA ASN A 433 -33.36 -10.38 -0.89
C ASN A 433 -34.51 -9.36 -1.08
N ASP A 434 -34.38 -8.45 -2.05
CA ASP A 434 -35.47 -7.63 -2.59
C ASP A 434 -36.07 -6.56 -1.62
N ASP A 435 -35.55 -6.40 -0.39
CA ASP A 435 -36.22 -5.71 0.74
C ASP A 435 -35.55 -4.40 1.24
N VAL A 436 -34.35 -4.02 0.75
CA VAL A 436 -33.57 -2.87 1.31
C VAL A 436 -33.22 -1.76 0.31
N ASP A 437 -33.44 -0.51 0.73
CA ASP A 437 -33.04 0.71 0.02
C ASP A 437 -31.51 0.96 0.06
N LYS A 438 -30.90 1.01 -1.14
CA LYS A 438 -29.58 1.55 -1.55
C LYS A 438 -28.38 1.22 -0.64
N ILE A 439 -27.68 0.14 -0.97
CA ILE A 439 -26.34 -0.17 -0.45
C ILE A 439 -25.28 0.71 -1.15
N GLU A 440 -24.91 1.84 -0.55
CA GLU A 440 -23.73 2.61 -0.98
C GLU A 440 -22.44 2.00 -0.41
N PHE A 441 -21.58 1.46 -1.28
CA PHE A 441 -20.27 0.93 -0.84
C PHE A 441 -19.24 2.06 -0.71
N GLN A 442 -18.85 2.37 0.52
CA GLN A 442 -17.76 3.33 0.85
C GLN A 442 -16.35 2.71 0.67
N LEU A 443 -16.23 1.72 -0.22
CA LEU A 443 -14.96 1.06 -0.53
C LEU A 443 -14.01 2.01 -1.27
N GLU A 444 -12.73 1.99 -0.94
CA GLU A 444 -11.62 2.61 -1.65
C GLU A 444 -10.81 1.57 -2.46
N ILE A 445 -10.74 0.31 -1.99
CA ILE A 445 -10.06 -0.81 -2.67
C ILE A 445 -10.96 -2.06 -2.66
N LEU A 446 -11.02 -2.77 -3.80
CA LEU A 446 -11.68 -4.06 -3.97
C LEU A 446 -10.76 -5.02 -4.74
N GLU A 447 -10.41 -6.15 -4.10
CA GLU A 447 -9.49 -7.16 -4.64
C GLU A 447 -10.13 -8.55 -4.58
N LEU A 448 -10.18 -9.25 -5.72
CA LEU A 448 -10.80 -10.58 -5.87
C LEU A 448 -9.83 -11.55 -6.55
N GLN A 449 -9.28 -12.53 -5.82
CA GLN A 449 -8.17 -13.35 -6.31
C GLN A 449 -8.44 -14.87 -6.18
N GLY A 450 -8.28 -15.63 -7.26
CA GLY A 450 -8.36 -17.10 -7.18
C GLY A 450 -9.74 -17.61 -6.73
N LEU A 451 -10.81 -17.07 -7.32
CA LEU A 451 -12.20 -17.45 -7.03
C LEU A 451 -12.76 -18.29 -8.20
N PRO A 452 -12.43 -19.60 -8.28
CA PRO A 452 -12.63 -20.42 -9.49
C PRO A 452 -14.10 -20.70 -9.84
N LYS A 453 -15.04 -20.44 -8.92
CA LYS A 453 -16.49 -20.57 -9.17
C LYS A 453 -17.24 -19.24 -9.31
N LEU A 454 -16.61 -18.09 -9.06
CA LEU A 454 -17.30 -16.80 -9.01
C LEU A 454 -18.03 -16.51 -10.34
N ILE A 455 -19.33 -16.21 -10.27
CA ILE A 455 -20.20 -15.95 -11.43
C ILE A 455 -20.48 -14.46 -11.60
N SER A 456 -20.73 -13.77 -10.48
CA SER A 456 -21.22 -12.39 -10.37
C SER A 456 -20.87 -11.84 -8.97
N PHE A 457 -20.81 -10.51 -8.81
CA PHE A 457 -20.58 -9.90 -7.48
C PHE A 457 -21.79 -10.13 -6.56
N CYS A 458 -23.00 -9.90 -7.09
CA CYS A 458 -24.28 -10.13 -6.41
C CYS A 458 -25.07 -11.29 -7.06
N SER A 459 -25.86 -12.02 -6.26
CA SER A 459 -26.86 -13.00 -6.74
C SER A 459 -28.27 -12.41 -6.76
N LYS A 460 -29.00 -12.57 -7.87
CA LYS A 460 -30.44 -12.30 -7.95
C LYS A 460 -31.24 -13.43 -7.28
N ASN A 461 -32.36 -13.10 -6.62
CA ASN A 461 -33.25 -14.06 -5.99
C ASN A 461 -34.14 -14.75 -7.06
N GLU A 462 -34.26 -16.09 -7.05
CA GLU A 462 -35.23 -16.79 -7.92
C GLU A 462 -36.63 -16.77 -7.27
N GLY A 463 -37.36 -15.67 -7.50
CA GLY A 463 -38.72 -15.48 -6.99
C GLY A 463 -39.68 -16.59 -7.42
N SER A 464 -40.13 -17.41 -6.46
CA SER A 464 -41.02 -18.53 -6.70
C SER A 464 -42.38 -18.08 -7.26
N THR A 465 -42.81 -18.69 -8.37
CA THR A 465 -44.03 -18.29 -9.09
C THR A 465 -45.32 -18.65 -8.34
N SER A 466 -45.96 -17.70 -7.67
CA SER A 466 -47.35 -17.85 -7.19
C SER A 466 -48.18 -16.55 -7.13
N THR A 467 -49.03 -16.41 -8.15
CA THR A 467 -50.42 -15.87 -8.10
C THR A 467 -50.73 -14.43 -7.66
N SER A 468 -51.16 -13.66 -8.68
CA SER A 468 -52.26 -12.68 -8.72
C SER A 468 -52.06 -11.26 -8.16
N PRO A 469 -52.48 -10.20 -8.90
CA PRO A 469 -52.53 -8.83 -8.41
C PRO A 469 -53.92 -8.44 -7.89
N GLN A 470 -53.96 -7.68 -6.80
CA GLN A 470 -55.07 -6.75 -6.51
C GLN A 470 -54.50 -5.44 -5.96
N GLU A 471 -54.91 -4.33 -6.57
CA GLU A 471 -54.52 -2.98 -6.16
C GLU A 471 -55.26 -2.55 -4.89
N THR A 472 -54.58 -1.83 -4.01
CA THR A 472 -55.21 -0.73 -3.26
C THR A 472 -54.20 0.39 -3.04
N THR A 473 -54.56 1.61 -3.43
CA THR A 473 -53.73 2.81 -3.32
C THR A 473 -53.98 3.52 -2.00
N LEU A 474 -52.94 4.15 -1.41
CA LEU A 474 -53.04 5.46 -0.73
C LEU A 474 -51.68 6.02 -0.26
N PHE A 475 -51.52 7.34 -0.46
CA PHE A 475 -50.47 8.26 0.01
C PHE A 475 -49.08 8.28 -0.64
N ASN A 476 -48.58 9.52 -0.75
CA ASN A 476 -47.33 9.95 -1.38
C ASN A 476 -46.14 9.99 -0.40
N GLN A 477 -44.94 10.20 -0.96
CA GLN A 477 -43.67 10.51 -0.29
C GLN A 477 -42.99 9.37 0.48
N LYS A 478 -42.19 8.59 -0.27
CA LYS A 478 -40.73 8.44 -0.04
C LYS A 478 -40.07 7.91 -1.30
N ASN A 479 -38.78 8.20 -1.47
CA ASN A 479 -37.97 7.53 -2.48
C ASN A 479 -37.57 6.17 -1.89
N LEU A 480 -38.07 5.08 -2.46
CA LEU A 480 -37.52 3.74 -2.28
C LEU A 480 -36.59 3.44 -3.47
N ILE A 481 -35.46 2.79 -3.20
CA ILE A 481 -34.30 2.72 -4.10
C ILE A 481 -33.57 1.37 -3.87
N GLY A 482 -34.21 0.24 -4.19
CA GLY A 482 -33.68 -1.09 -3.90
C GLY A 482 -32.38 -1.46 -4.65
N PHE A 483 -31.81 -2.63 -4.34
CA PHE A 483 -30.84 -3.29 -5.22
C PHE A 483 -31.54 -4.23 -6.23
N CYS A 484 -30.80 -4.62 -7.28
CA CYS A 484 -31.10 -5.62 -8.32
C CYS A 484 -32.51 -5.76 -8.97
N HIS A 485 -33.43 -4.79 -8.86
CA HIS A 485 -34.54 -4.67 -9.82
C HIS A 485 -34.03 -4.25 -11.21
N GLU A 486 -34.89 -4.31 -12.23
CA GLU A 486 -34.49 -3.98 -13.60
C GLU A 486 -34.19 -2.47 -13.81
N ASP A 487 -34.53 -1.61 -12.84
CA ASP A 487 -34.38 -0.15 -12.88
C ASP A 487 -33.18 0.40 -12.06
N TYR A 488 -32.50 -0.42 -11.25
CA TYR A 488 -31.51 0.06 -10.28
C TYR A 488 -30.05 -0.09 -10.72
N THR A 489 -29.19 0.73 -10.10
CA THR A 489 -27.77 0.94 -10.43
C THR A 489 -26.92 0.84 -9.17
N VAL A 490 -25.81 0.10 -9.24
CA VAL A 490 -24.88 -0.10 -8.11
C VAL A 490 -23.79 0.97 -8.15
N GLU A 491 -23.64 1.74 -7.07
CA GLU A 491 -22.69 2.84 -6.98
C GLU A 491 -21.51 2.51 -6.06
N PHE A 492 -20.30 2.66 -6.58
CA PHE A 492 -19.02 2.64 -5.87
C PHE A 492 -18.42 4.06 -5.90
N PRO A 493 -18.96 5.02 -5.12
CA PRO A 493 -18.59 6.44 -5.23
C PRO A 493 -17.14 6.73 -4.83
N THR A 494 -16.54 5.91 -3.97
CA THR A 494 -15.20 6.13 -3.37
C THR A 494 -14.11 5.21 -3.91
N LEU A 495 -14.45 4.21 -4.72
CA LEU A 495 -13.52 3.14 -5.12
C LEU A 495 -12.45 3.68 -6.06
N LYS A 496 -11.17 3.45 -5.72
CA LYS A 496 -9.97 3.93 -6.44
C LYS A 496 -9.22 2.80 -7.14
N ILE A 497 -9.19 1.61 -6.54
CA ILE A 497 -8.50 0.43 -7.07
C ILE A 497 -9.48 -0.74 -7.14
N LEU A 498 -9.49 -1.40 -8.30
CA LEU A 498 -10.21 -2.66 -8.53
C LEU A 498 -9.28 -3.69 -9.16
N GLU A 499 -9.05 -4.81 -8.47
CA GLU A 499 -8.24 -5.92 -8.98
C GLU A 499 -9.05 -7.22 -9.00
N ILE A 500 -9.04 -7.93 -10.13
CA ILE A 500 -9.74 -9.21 -10.31
C ILE A 500 -8.82 -10.21 -11.01
N GLU A 501 -8.40 -11.24 -10.30
CA GLU A 501 -7.48 -12.26 -10.78
C GLU A 501 -8.07 -13.68 -10.64
N ASN A 502 -7.91 -14.50 -11.67
CA ASN A 502 -8.21 -15.94 -11.61
C ASN A 502 -9.64 -16.21 -11.13
N CYS A 503 -10.60 -15.45 -11.68
CA CYS A 503 -12.04 -15.69 -11.59
C CYS A 503 -12.58 -16.23 -12.93
N PRO A 504 -12.15 -17.42 -13.41
CA PRO A 504 -12.43 -17.90 -14.77
C PRO A 504 -13.92 -18.14 -15.08
N GLN A 505 -14.79 -18.19 -14.08
CA GLN A 505 -16.23 -18.36 -14.26
C GLN A 505 -17.01 -17.05 -14.32
N LEU A 506 -16.37 -15.91 -14.02
CA LEU A 506 -16.99 -14.59 -13.92
C LEU A 506 -17.57 -14.17 -15.28
N LYS A 507 -18.83 -13.75 -15.29
CA LYS A 507 -19.51 -13.28 -16.51
C LYS A 507 -19.59 -11.75 -16.59
N GLY A 508 -19.67 -11.09 -15.46
CA GLY A 508 -19.79 -9.64 -15.32
C GLY A 508 -20.04 -9.25 -13.86
N PHE A 509 -19.99 -7.95 -13.56
CA PHE A 509 -20.26 -7.46 -12.19
C PHE A 509 -21.69 -7.75 -11.72
N ILE A 510 -22.66 -7.57 -12.60
CA ILE A 510 -24.08 -7.84 -12.37
C ILE A 510 -24.56 -8.81 -13.46
N HIS A 511 -25.02 -9.99 -13.06
CA HIS A 511 -25.55 -11.00 -13.98
C HIS A 511 -27.08 -11.13 -13.87
N ASN A 512 -27.82 -10.73 -14.91
CA ASN A 512 -29.25 -11.01 -15.02
C ASN A 512 -29.44 -12.43 -15.62
N SER A 513 -30.26 -13.27 -14.97
CA SER A 513 -30.52 -14.65 -15.39
C SER A 513 -31.71 -14.81 -16.34
N THR A 514 -32.54 -13.77 -16.49
CA THR A 514 -33.80 -13.81 -17.25
C THR A 514 -33.65 -13.49 -18.75
N SER A 515 -32.52 -12.92 -19.19
CA SER A 515 -32.32 -12.55 -20.58
C SER A 515 -32.11 -13.78 -21.47
N LYS A 516 -33.06 -14.02 -22.39
CA LYS A 516 -32.89 -14.90 -23.56
C LYS A 516 -31.99 -14.27 -24.65
N GLU A 517 -31.12 -13.36 -24.24
CA GLU A 517 -30.13 -12.75 -25.12
C GLU A 517 -29.09 -13.81 -25.50
N ILE A 518 -28.48 -13.60 -26.66
CA ILE A 518 -27.62 -14.61 -27.27
C ILE A 518 -26.37 -14.79 -26.41
N LEU A 519 -25.97 -16.04 -26.12
CA LEU A 519 -24.80 -16.41 -25.34
C LEU A 519 -23.43 -15.98 -25.95
N THR A 520 -23.45 -15.06 -26.93
CA THR A 520 -22.28 -14.53 -27.62
C THR A 520 -21.58 -13.41 -26.86
N ASP A 521 -22.30 -12.60 -26.07
CA ASP A 521 -21.79 -11.31 -25.60
C ASP A 521 -21.70 -11.25 -24.07
N VAL A 522 -20.59 -11.75 -23.54
CA VAL A 522 -20.26 -11.72 -22.11
C VAL A 522 -19.36 -10.51 -21.83
N VAL A 523 -19.87 -9.57 -21.04
CA VAL A 523 -19.31 -8.23 -20.82
C VAL A 523 -19.06 -7.99 -19.32
N LEU A 524 -17.89 -7.44 -18.95
CA LEU A 524 -17.54 -7.25 -17.53
C LEU A 524 -18.29 -6.09 -16.85
N PHE A 525 -18.32 -4.92 -17.51
CA PHE A 525 -18.96 -3.69 -17.00
C PHE A 525 -20.04 -3.17 -17.95
N ASN A 526 -21.20 -2.79 -17.40
CA ASN A 526 -22.35 -2.25 -18.14
C ASN A 526 -22.89 -0.96 -17.48
N ASN A 527 -23.97 -0.40 -18.04
CA ASN A 527 -24.63 0.81 -17.53
C ASN A 527 -25.23 0.70 -16.10
N LYS A 528 -25.24 -0.49 -15.47
CA LYS A 528 -25.77 -0.69 -14.11
C LYS A 528 -24.73 -0.59 -13.00
N VAL A 529 -23.48 -0.24 -13.31
CA VAL A 529 -22.42 -0.06 -12.31
C VAL A 529 -21.73 1.30 -12.48
N VAL A 530 -21.59 2.04 -11.37
CA VAL A 530 -21.00 3.39 -11.34
C VAL A 530 -19.73 3.42 -10.52
N PHE A 531 -18.66 3.88 -11.15
CA PHE A 531 -17.31 3.98 -10.59
C PHE A 531 -16.80 5.42 -10.70
N SER A 532 -17.21 6.28 -9.76
CA SER A 532 -17.02 7.74 -9.87
C SER A 532 -15.58 8.21 -9.68
N ASN A 533 -14.78 7.49 -8.89
CA ASN A 533 -13.41 7.87 -8.51
C ASN A 533 -12.36 6.78 -8.81
N LEU A 534 -12.69 5.80 -9.66
CA LEU A 534 -11.82 4.65 -9.94
C LEU A 534 -10.61 5.06 -10.78
N GLU A 535 -9.41 4.86 -10.24
CA GLU A 535 -8.13 5.28 -10.82
C GLU A 535 -7.35 4.13 -11.46
N LYS A 536 -7.45 2.91 -10.93
CA LYS A 536 -6.75 1.71 -11.42
C LYS A 536 -7.69 0.51 -11.57
N ILE A 537 -7.58 -0.18 -12.70
CA ILE A 537 -8.20 -1.49 -12.93
C ILE A 537 -7.12 -2.51 -13.32
N THR A 538 -7.05 -3.62 -12.58
CA THR A 538 -6.23 -4.79 -12.90
C THR A 538 -7.14 -5.99 -13.12
N ILE A 539 -7.03 -6.66 -14.27
CA ILE A 539 -7.83 -7.84 -14.61
C ILE A 539 -6.89 -8.94 -15.11
N SER A 540 -6.96 -10.14 -14.52
CA SER A 540 -6.20 -11.29 -15.00
C SER A 540 -7.00 -12.60 -15.11
N HIS A 541 -6.59 -13.45 -16.04
CA HIS A 541 -7.07 -14.83 -16.21
C HIS A 541 -8.59 -15.02 -16.43
N LEU A 542 -9.35 -13.99 -16.84
CA LEU A 542 -10.80 -14.12 -17.08
C LEU A 542 -11.07 -14.92 -18.37
N ARG A 543 -11.73 -16.07 -18.24
CA ARG A 543 -11.92 -17.06 -19.34
C ARG A 543 -13.28 -17.03 -20.03
N LYS A 544 -14.17 -16.10 -19.67
CA LYS A 544 -15.49 -15.91 -20.30
C LYS A 544 -15.74 -14.51 -20.86
N VAL A 545 -15.13 -13.48 -20.27
CA VAL A 545 -15.32 -12.07 -20.66
C VAL A 545 -14.73 -11.84 -22.05
N LYS A 546 -15.58 -11.51 -23.03
CA LYS A 546 -15.16 -11.23 -24.42
C LYS A 546 -14.96 -9.76 -24.71
N ARG A 547 -15.62 -8.89 -23.94
CA ARG A 547 -15.51 -7.42 -23.97
C ARG A 547 -15.41 -6.89 -22.55
N VAL A 548 -14.52 -5.94 -22.29
CA VAL A 548 -14.41 -5.33 -20.95
C VAL A 548 -15.62 -4.45 -20.66
N TRP A 549 -16.05 -3.66 -21.65
CA TRP A 549 -17.10 -2.65 -21.53
C TRP A 549 -18.30 -2.97 -22.41
N ASP A 550 -19.48 -2.53 -21.98
CA ASP A 550 -20.66 -2.45 -22.82
C ASP A 550 -20.66 -1.18 -23.67
N SER A 551 -21.33 -1.25 -24.82
CA SER A 551 -21.60 -0.15 -25.75
C SER A 551 -22.19 1.09 -25.08
N GLN A 552 -22.95 0.90 -24.00
CA GLN A 552 -23.49 1.96 -23.16
C GLN A 552 -22.95 1.80 -21.73
N LEU A 553 -22.11 2.74 -21.31
CA LEU A 553 -21.70 2.90 -19.91
C LEU A 553 -22.53 4.02 -19.26
N HIS A 554 -22.62 3.98 -17.93
CA HIS A 554 -23.25 5.07 -17.17
C HIS A 554 -22.38 6.35 -17.24
N THR A 555 -23.01 7.51 -17.39
CA THR A 555 -22.33 8.79 -17.71
C THR A 555 -21.30 9.25 -16.68
N ASN A 556 -21.46 8.83 -15.42
CA ASN A 556 -20.55 9.17 -14.32
C ASN A 556 -19.45 8.11 -14.06
N SER A 557 -19.33 7.06 -14.89
CA SER A 557 -18.38 5.96 -14.67
C SER A 557 -17.01 6.22 -15.29
N PHE A 558 -15.96 5.88 -14.55
CA PHE A 558 -14.55 5.93 -14.95
C PHE A 558 -13.92 7.32 -15.28
N PRO A 559 -14.43 8.49 -14.84
CA PRO A 559 -13.85 9.79 -15.20
C PRO A 559 -12.46 10.05 -14.58
N MET A 560 -12.03 9.21 -13.64
CA MET A 560 -10.75 9.27 -12.94
C MET A 560 -9.75 8.18 -13.35
N LEU A 561 -10.11 7.28 -14.28
CA LEU A 561 -9.30 6.10 -14.60
C LEU A 561 -7.96 6.51 -15.25
N LYS A 562 -6.85 6.11 -14.64
CA LYS A 562 -5.47 6.40 -15.05
C LYS A 562 -4.74 5.17 -15.58
N GLU A 563 -4.96 4.00 -14.97
CA GLU A 563 -4.27 2.75 -15.35
C GLU A 563 -5.26 1.61 -15.60
N LEU A 564 -5.07 0.92 -16.73
CA LEU A 564 -5.76 -0.33 -17.07
C LEU A 564 -4.72 -1.41 -17.38
N SER A 565 -4.77 -2.52 -16.65
CA SER A 565 -3.93 -3.70 -16.85
C SER A 565 -4.78 -4.94 -17.11
N ILE A 566 -4.52 -5.64 -18.22
CA ILE A 566 -5.27 -6.83 -18.65
C ILE A 566 -4.29 -7.97 -18.98
N MET A 567 -4.39 -9.10 -18.28
CA MET A 567 -3.43 -10.20 -18.37
C MET A 567 -4.13 -11.56 -18.59
N GLU A 568 -3.62 -12.41 -19.47
CA GLU A 568 -4.12 -13.79 -19.71
C GLU A 568 -5.64 -13.93 -20.00
N CYS A 569 -6.30 -12.87 -20.46
CA CYS A 569 -7.73 -12.84 -20.77
C CYS A 569 -8.00 -13.44 -22.16
N ASN A 570 -7.77 -14.75 -22.26
CA ASN A 570 -7.60 -15.51 -23.49
C ASN A 570 -8.82 -15.61 -24.44
N VAL A 571 -9.98 -15.06 -24.07
CA VAL A 571 -11.19 -14.98 -24.92
C VAL A 571 -11.63 -13.54 -25.23
N LEU A 572 -10.88 -12.54 -24.76
CA LEU A 572 -11.10 -11.13 -25.05
C LEU A 572 -10.80 -10.85 -26.53
N LEU A 573 -11.68 -10.11 -27.21
CA LEU A 573 -11.56 -9.84 -28.66
C LEU A 573 -11.13 -8.40 -28.95
N ASN A 574 -11.69 -7.43 -28.22
CA ASN A 574 -11.32 -6.02 -28.25
C ASN A 574 -11.30 -5.41 -26.83
N ILE A 575 -10.65 -4.24 -26.68
CA ILE A 575 -10.60 -3.51 -25.40
C ILE A 575 -11.45 -2.23 -25.48
N PHE A 576 -11.16 -1.31 -26.41
CA PHE A 576 -11.85 -0.02 -26.51
C PHE A 576 -12.69 0.09 -27.79
N PRO A 577 -14.03 0.07 -27.70
CA PRO A 577 -14.94 0.39 -28.81
C PRO A 577 -15.03 1.92 -29.03
N PRO A 578 -15.46 2.40 -30.22
CA PRO A 578 -15.27 3.80 -30.65
C PRO A 578 -15.86 4.83 -29.68
N PHE A 579 -17.09 4.59 -29.22
CA PHE A 579 -17.87 5.55 -28.43
C PHE A 579 -17.33 5.80 -27.02
N LEU A 580 -16.53 4.87 -26.45
CA LEU A 580 -16.13 4.93 -25.04
C LEU A 580 -14.80 5.66 -24.80
N LEU A 581 -14.01 5.94 -25.85
CA LEU A 581 -12.76 6.69 -25.71
C LEU A 581 -12.99 8.13 -25.20
N GLY A 582 -14.19 8.67 -25.41
CA GLY A 582 -14.63 9.93 -24.81
C GLY A 582 -14.89 9.88 -23.29
N ALA A 583 -15.03 8.69 -22.69
CA ALA A 583 -15.15 8.52 -21.24
C ALA A 583 -13.78 8.38 -20.55
N PHE A 584 -12.84 7.65 -21.16
CA PHE A 584 -11.52 7.35 -20.60
C PHE A 584 -10.46 8.44 -20.80
N GLN A 585 -10.85 9.73 -20.77
CA GLN A 585 -9.97 10.85 -21.12
C GLN A 585 -8.70 10.94 -20.25
N ARG A 586 -8.77 10.49 -18.99
CA ARG A 586 -7.65 10.51 -18.03
C ARG A 586 -6.76 9.28 -18.04
N LEU A 587 -7.02 8.29 -18.91
CA LEU A 587 -6.22 7.07 -18.96
C LEU A 587 -4.80 7.42 -19.40
N GLU A 588 -3.82 7.29 -18.49
CA GLU A 588 -2.40 7.57 -18.74
C GLU A 588 -1.64 6.29 -19.13
N LYS A 589 -2.09 5.11 -18.73
CA LYS A 589 -1.33 3.86 -18.86
C LYS A 589 -2.21 2.65 -19.23
N LEU A 590 -1.78 1.90 -20.24
CA LEU A 590 -2.39 0.66 -20.69
C LEU A 590 -1.34 -0.46 -20.73
N ILE A 591 -1.60 -1.56 -20.02
CA ILE A 591 -0.83 -2.80 -20.09
C ILE A 591 -1.76 -3.92 -20.58
N VAL A 592 -1.33 -4.66 -21.61
CA VAL A 592 -2.03 -5.86 -22.09
C VAL A 592 -1.03 -6.98 -22.32
N THR A 593 -1.21 -8.12 -21.67
CA THR A 593 -0.23 -9.22 -21.66
C THR A 593 -0.91 -10.58 -21.87
N ASP A 594 -0.35 -11.45 -22.71
CA ASP A 594 -0.77 -12.86 -22.89
C ASP A 594 -2.25 -13.08 -23.28
N CYS A 595 -2.92 -12.09 -23.87
CA CYS A 595 -4.32 -12.19 -24.28
C CYS A 595 -4.45 -12.81 -25.69
N THR A 596 -4.38 -14.14 -25.78
CA THR A 596 -4.18 -14.88 -27.06
C THR A 596 -5.29 -14.74 -28.12
N SER A 597 -6.48 -14.25 -27.78
CA SER A 597 -7.56 -14.03 -28.76
C SER A 597 -7.77 -12.56 -29.17
N LEU A 598 -7.03 -11.62 -28.59
CA LEU A 598 -7.20 -10.20 -28.86
C LEU A 598 -6.80 -9.87 -30.30
N GLU A 599 -7.70 -9.24 -31.06
CA GLU A 599 -7.44 -8.87 -32.46
C GLU A 599 -7.20 -7.36 -32.61
N GLU A 600 -7.86 -6.53 -31.80
CA GLU A 600 -7.80 -5.06 -31.86
C GLU A 600 -7.77 -4.43 -30.46
N VAL A 601 -6.95 -3.40 -30.22
CA VAL A 601 -6.93 -2.67 -28.93
C VAL A 601 -7.88 -1.48 -28.95
N PHE A 602 -7.67 -0.57 -29.91
CA PHE A 602 -8.47 0.64 -30.12
C PHE A 602 -9.26 0.53 -31.43
N GLN A 603 -10.54 0.21 -31.32
CA GLN A 603 -11.48 0.25 -32.44
C GLN A 603 -11.98 1.70 -32.59
N LEU A 604 -11.62 2.35 -33.69
CA LEU A 604 -11.85 3.79 -33.92
C LEU A 604 -12.99 4.10 -34.90
N GLN A 605 -13.62 3.09 -35.50
CA GLN A 605 -14.75 3.24 -36.41
C GLN A 605 -15.72 2.05 -36.33
N GLU A 606 -16.98 2.29 -36.66
CA GLU A 606 -18.01 1.26 -36.88
C GLU A 606 -18.53 1.35 -38.34
N GLN A 607 -18.85 0.22 -38.96
CA GLN A 607 -19.24 0.19 -40.37
C GLN A 607 -20.67 0.68 -40.58
N GLY A 608 -20.83 1.89 -41.14
CA GLY A 608 -22.10 2.40 -41.65
C GLY A 608 -22.74 3.56 -40.90
N LEU A 609 -22.05 4.17 -39.92
CA LEU A 609 -22.51 5.37 -39.22
C LEU A 609 -21.62 6.59 -39.55
N ASP A 610 -22.11 7.48 -40.40
CA ASP A 610 -21.56 8.83 -40.58
C ASP A 610 -21.99 9.72 -39.39
N ILE A 611 -21.16 9.77 -38.36
CA ILE A 611 -21.41 10.59 -37.16
C ILE A 611 -20.95 12.03 -37.42
N GLU A 612 -21.90 12.95 -37.67
CA GLU A 612 -21.64 14.39 -37.78
C GLU A 612 -21.59 15.08 -36.39
N GLU A 613 -20.59 14.76 -35.56
CA GLU A 613 -20.34 15.49 -34.30
C GLU A 613 -18.90 16.03 -34.19
N THR A 614 -18.77 17.18 -33.53
CA THR A 614 -17.71 18.17 -33.79
C THR A 614 -16.69 18.35 -32.65
N HIS A 615 -16.57 17.38 -31.75
CA HIS A 615 -15.66 17.46 -30.60
C HIS A 615 -14.49 16.47 -30.69
N VAL A 616 -13.27 17.01 -30.58
CA VAL A 616 -12.03 16.23 -30.48
C VAL A 616 -11.79 15.83 -29.02
N ALA A 617 -11.86 14.54 -28.72
CA ALA A 617 -11.47 14.00 -27.42
C ALA A 617 -9.94 13.78 -27.38
N ASN A 618 -9.23 14.56 -26.56
CA ASN A 618 -7.79 14.38 -26.39
C ASN A 618 -7.50 13.28 -25.36
N CYS A 619 -6.86 12.19 -25.77
CA CYS A 619 -6.51 11.10 -24.87
C CYS A 619 -5.22 11.43 -24.10
N GLN A 620 -5.24 11.33 -22.77
CA GLN A 620 -4.07 11.57 -21.92
C GLN A 620 -3.08 10.38 -21.87
N LEU A 621 -3.28 9.36 -22.72
CA LEU A 621 -2.51 8.12 -22.73
C LEU A 621 -1.02 8.36 -23.01
N ARG A 622 -0.17 7.93 -22.07
CA ARG A 622 1.27 8.15 -22.04
C ARG A 622 2.06 6.88 -22.28
N GLU A 623 1.58 5.74 -21.78
CA GLU A 623 2.26 4.46 -21.84
C GLU A 623 1.33 3.36 -22.38
N VAL A 624 1.79 2.65 -23.42
CA VAL A 624 1.12 1.49 -24.02
C VAL A 624 2.11 0.34 -24.09
N ASN A 625 1.90 -0.68 -23.26
CA ASN A 625 2.71 -1.90 -23.23
C ASN A 625 1.86 -3.10 -23.67
N LEU A 626 2.17 -3.70 -24.81
CA LEU A 626 1.43 -4.79 -25.44
C LEU A 626 2.36 -5.98 -25.66
N ILE A 627 2.15 -7.07 -24.92
CA ILE A 627 3.12 -8.17 -24.78
C ILE A 627 2.44 -9.53 -25.03
N ARG A 628 3.03 -10.37 -25.88
CA ARG A 628 2.56 -11.74 -26.20
C ARG A 628 1.10 -11.78 -26.66
N LEU A 629 0.78 -10.98 -27.69
CA LEU A 629 -0.56 -10.88 -28.27
C LEU A 629 -0.57 -11.49 -29.69
N PRO A 630 -0.58 -12.84 -29.84
CA PRO A 630 -0.30 -13.52 -31.11
C PRO A 630 -1.31 -13.27 -32.21
N LYS A 631 -2.56 -12.89 -31.90
CA LYS A 631 -3.62 -12.57 -32.88
C LYS A 631 -3.81 -11.08 -33.15
N LEU A 632 -3.08 -10.19 -32.47
CA LEU A 632 -3.27 -8.75 -32.60
C LEU A 632 -2.99 -8.31 -34.05
N LYS A 633 -4.01 -7.80 -34.74
CA LYS A 633 -3.94 -7.32 -36.12
C LYS A 633 -3.61 -5.83 -36.18
N HIS A 634 -4.21 -5.07 -35.26
CA HIS A 634 -4.14 -3.61 -35.21
C HIS A 634 -4.11 -3.11 -33.75
N VAL A 635 -3.16 -2.25 -33.39
CA VAL A 635 -3.24 -1.50 -32.12
C VAL A 635 -4.34 -0.44 -32.22
N TRP A 636 -4.35 0.33 -33.30
CA TRP A 636 -5.42 1.25 -33.68
C TRP A 636 -5.98 0.85 -35.04
N THR A 637 -7.30 0.76 -35.18
CA THR A 637 -7.93 0.45 -36.48
C THR A 637 -7.77 1.61 -37.46
N LYS A 638 -8.05 1.37 -38.75
CA LYS A 638 -8.04 2.43 -39.78
C LYS A 638 -9.03 3.54 -39.43
N TYR A 639 -8.63 4.77 -39.77
CA TYR A 639 -9.18 5.97 -39.17
C TYR A 639 -9.58 6.99 -40.24
N HIS A 640 -10.82 7.45 -40.19
CA HIS A 640 -11.39 8.45 -41.10
C HIS A 640 -12.12 9.52 -40.27
N LYS A 641 -11.68 10.79 -40.42
CA LYS A 641 -12.06 11.99 -39.63
C LYS A 641 -11.53 12.05 -38.18
N GLY A 642 -11.05 13.24 -37.78
CA GLY A 642 -10.12 13.45 -36.66
C GLY A 642 -10.74 13.87 -35.32
N ASN A 643 -11.52 13.00 -34.68
CA ASN A 643 -12.16 13.26 -33.38
C ASN A 643 -11.39 12.74 -32.14
N ILE A 644 -10.21 12.12 -32.29
CA ILE A 644 -9.41 11.58 -31.16
C ILE A 644 -7.91 11.83 -31.42
N SER A 645 -7.20 12.36 -30.42
CA SER A 645 -5.74 12.56 -30.46
C SER A 645 -5.01 11.70 -29.41
N PHE A 646 -3.77 11.31 -29.74
CA PHE A 646 -2.83 10.59 -28.88
C PHE A 646 -1.49 11.36 -28.70
N GLU A 647 -1.49 12.69 -28.86
CA GLU A 647 -0.32 13.58 -28.69
C GLU A 647 0.42 13.40 -27.35
N SER A 648 -0.28 12.92 -26.32
CA SER A 648 0.24 12.69 -24.95
C SER A 648 1.17 11.47 -24.83
N LEU A 649 1.26 10.63 -25.87
CA LEU A 649 1.90 9.32 -25.83
C LEU A 649 3.43 9.43 -25.79
N ARG A 650 4.04 8.88 -24.73
CA ARG A 650 5.48 8.95 -24.41
C ARG A 650 6.20 7.62 -24.57
N GLN A 651 5.54 6.52 -24.27
CA GLN A 651 6.11 5.18 -24.33
C GLN A 651 5.18 4.23 -25.07
N VAL A 652 5.74 3.54 -26.07
CA VAL A 652 5.11 2.38 -26.71
C VAL A 652 6.09 1.21 -26.64
N CYS A 653 5.66 0.10 -26.04
CA CYS A 653 6.38 -1.15 -25.97
C CYS A 653 5.53 -2.26 -26.57
N ILE A 654 5.99 -2.88 -27.65
CA ILE A 654 5.32 -4.01 -28.31
C ILE A 654 6.28 -5.21 -28.31
N GLU A 655 5.91 -6.33 -27.69
CA GLU A 655 6.72 -7.55 -27.67
C GLU A 655 5.89 -8.80 -28.03
N GLU A 656 6.40 -9.66 -28.92
CA GLU A 656 5.78 -10.96 -29.28
C GLU A 656 4.36 -10.85 -29.90
N CYS A 657 4.11 -9.79 -30.68
CA CYS A 657 2.87 -9.56 -31.43
C CYS A 657 3.01 -9.99 -32.91
N TRP A 658 3.02 -11.31 -33.15
CA TRP A 658 3.34 -11.87 -34.47
C TRP A 658 2.31 -11.63 -35.59
N SER A 659 1.04 -11.32 -35.30
CA SER A 659 0.03 -10.97 -36.33
C SER A 659 -0.01 -9.47 -36.69
N LEU A 660 0.74 -8.62 -35.98
CA LEU A 660 0.63 -7.17 -36.09
C LEU A 660 1.39 -6.66 -37.32
N LYS A 661 0.70 -6.47 -38.45
CA LYS A 661 1.30 -6.00 -39.71
C LYS A 661 1.71 -4.52 -39.70
N THR A 662 0.98 -3.68 -38.96
CA THR A 662 1.15 -2.22 -38.96
C THR A 662 0.99 -1.68 -37.54
N LEU A 663 1.94 -0.89 -37.05
CA LEU A 663 1.84 -0.34 -35.68
C LEU A 663 0.92 0.89 -35.64
N PHE A 664 1.23 1.94 -36.41
CA PHE A 664 0.50 3.20 -36.38
C PHE A 664 -0.29 3.46 -37.67
N PRO A 665 -1.54 3.97 -37.59
CA PRO A 665 -2.17 4.74 -38.65
C PRO A 665 -1.37 6.03 -38.93
N PHE A 666 -1.28 6.44 -40.21
CA PHE A 666 -0.68 7.73 -40.60
C PHE A 666 -1.20 8.91 -39.77
N SER A 667 -2.51 8.96 -39.55
CA SER A 667 -3.22 10.01 -38.80
C SER A 667 -2.75 10.16 -37.36
N ILE A 668 -2.28 9.08 -36.72
CA ILE A 668 -1.74 9.09 -35.37
C ILE A 668 -0.24 9.43 -35.42
N ALA A 669 0.52 8.75 -36.29
CA ALA A 669 1.98 8.85 -36.36
C ALA A 669 2.51 10.28 -36.60
N LYS A 670 1.75 11.13 -37.31
CA LYS A 670 2.11 12.53 -37.55
C LYS A 670 2.11 13.42 -36.29
N ASP A 671 1.30 13.07 -35.27
CA ASP A 671 1.06 13.92 -34.09
C ASP A 671 1.80 13.41 -32.82
N LEU A 672 2.55 12.31 -32.91
CA LEU A 672 3.31 11.69 -31.80
C LEU A 672 4.60 12.46 -31.40
N GLN A 673 4.50 13.78 -31.23
CA GLN A 673 5.66 14.63 -30.96
C GLN A 673 6.26 14.44 -29.55
N GLN A 674 5.46 13.96 -28.59
CA GLN A 674 5.89 13.68 -27.21
C GLN A 674 6.47 12.27 -27.00
N LEU A 675 6.55 11.42 -28.04
CA LEU A 675 7.03 10.05 -27.91
C LEU A 675 8.50 10.03 -27.47
N GLU A 676 8.78 9.60 -26.24
CA GLU A 676 10.11 9.54 -25.61
C GLU A 676 10.82 8.19 -25.82
N ARG A 677 10.05 7.09 -25.89
CA ARG A 677 10.51 5.71 -26.02
C ARG A 677 9.63 4.91 -26.98
N LEU A 678 10.26 4.22 -27.92
CA LEU A 678 9.62 3.18 -28.75
C LEU A 678 10.46 1.89 -28.69
N THR A 679 9.87 0.82 -28.17
CA THR A 679 10.43 -0.53 -28.18
C THR A 679 9.51 -1.45 -28.97
N ILE A 680 10.06 -2.16 -29.96
CA ILE A 680 9.35 -3.15 -30.76
C ILE A 680 10.23 -4.41 -30.85
N ALA A 681 9.75 -5.54 -30.34
CA ALA A 681 10.46 -6.80 -30.28
C ALA A 681 9.60 -7.98 -30.80
N ARG A 682 10.16 -8.89 -31.61
CA ARG A 682 9.52 -10.18 -31.97
C ARG A 682 8.11 -10.01 -32.60
N CYS A 683 7.98 -9.16 -33.63
CA CYS A 683 6.68 -8.83 -34.24
C CYS A 683 6.70 -8.98 -35.78
N GLY A 684 5.57 -9.42 -36.35
CA GLY A 684 5.35 -9.59 -37.80
C GLY A 684 4.93 -8.31 -38.52
N LEU A 685 5.58 -7.19 -38.18
CA LEU A 685 5.32 -5.87 -38.78
C LEU A 685 5.89 -5.82 -40.20
N GLU A 686 5.09 -5.39 -41.18
CA GLU A 686 5.53 -5.11 -42.56
C GLU A 686 5.98 -3.65 -42.72
N GLU A 687 5.32 -2.74 -41.98
CA GLU A 687 5.56 -1.28 -41.96
C GLU A 687 5.25 -0.71 -40.56
N ILE A 688 6.02 0.31 -40.10
CA ILE A 688 5.77 0.95 -38.79
C ILE A 688 4.56 1.89 -38.87
N VAL A 689 4.47 2.69 -39.92
CA VAL A 689 3.37 3.62 -40.18
C VAL A 689 2.67 3.25 -41.48
N SER A 690 1.36 3.05 -41.41
CA SER A 690 0.55 2.61 -42.54
C SER A 690 0.06 3.73 -43.44
N LYS A 691 -0.19 3.41 -44.72
CA LYS A 691 -0.56 4.39 -45.75
C LYS A 691 -1.92 5.06 -45.53
N SER A 692 -1.98 6.37 -45.70
CA SER A 692 -3.22 7.14 -45.83
C SER A 692 -3.90 6.88 -47.19
N VAL A 693 -5.23 6.84 -47.20
CA VAL A 693 -6.04 6.62 -48.42
C VAL A 693 -6.33 7.95 -49.15
N GLU A 694 -6.37 9.05 -48.41
CA GLU A 694 -6.88 10.35 -48.87
C GLU A 694 -5.78 11.29 -49.40
N GLU A 695 -4.52 11.14 -48.96
CA GLU A 695 -3.40 11.99 -49.39
C GLU A 695 -2.73 11.46 -50.68
N SER A 696 -3.43 11.62 -51.80
CA SER A 696 -2.98 11.25 -53.14
C SER A 696 -2.31 12.42 -53.91
N GLY A 697 -1.56 13.28 -53.21
CA GLY A 697 -0.91 14.48 -53.76
C GLY A 697 0.59 14.56 -53.45
N GLU A 698 1.31 15.44 -54.16
CA GLU A 698 2.78 15.56 -54.17
C GLU A 698 3.40 16.22 -52.91
N LEU A 699 2.82 16.00 -51.72
CA LEU A 699 3.31 16.56 -50.47
C LEU A 699 4.49 15.74 -49.91
N LYS A 700 5.56 16.43 -49.49
CA LYS A 700 6.66 15.81 -48.72
C LYS A 700 6.17 15.46 -47.31
N ILE A 701 5.74 14.22 -47.11
CA ILE A 701 5.36 13.68 -45.80
C ILE A 701 6.55 13.77 -44.83
N CYS A 702 6.31 14.23 -43.60
CA CYS A 702 7.34 14.38 -42.57
C CYS A 702 6.81 13.94 -41.20
N PHE A 703 7.50 13.03 -40.52
CA PHE A 703 7.17 12.54 -39.18
C PHE A 703 8.20 13.07 -38.16
N ALA A 704 7.74 13.83 -37.17
CA ALA A 704 8.61 14.57 -36.24
C ALA A 704 8.47 14.08 -34.78
N PHE A 705 9.23 13.05 -34.42
CA PHE A 705 9.25 12.51 -33.05
C PHE A 705 10.24 13.33 -32.20
N ASN A 706 9.80 14.53 -31.84
CA ASN A 706 10.65 15.59 -31.28
C ASN A 706 11.25 15.26 -29.89
N GLN A 707 10.66 14.34 -29.13
CA GLN A 707 11.17 13.88 -27.83
C GLN A 707 11.79 12.47 -27.83
N LEU A 708 11.85 11.79 -28.98
CA LEU A 708 12.28 10.39 -29.04
C LEU A 708 13.73 10.23 -28.64
N SER A 709 13.95 9.64 -27.46
CA SER A 709 15.25 9.51 -26.82
C SER A 709 15.79 8.08 -26.87
N PHE A 710 14.90 7.09 -26.99
CA PHE A 710 15.20 5.66 -27.07
C PHE A 710 14.36 4.99 -28.15
N LEU A 711 15.02 4.33 -29.10
CA LEU A 711 14.40 3.49 -30.12
C LEU A 711 15.06 2.10 -30.12
N GLU A 712 14.26 1.05 -29.98
CA GLU A 712 14.71 -0.34 -29.96
C GLU A 712 13.86 -1.20 -30.90
N LEU A 713 14.51 -1.80 -31.90
CA LEU A 713 13.90 -2.67 -32.90
C LEU A 713 14.61 -4.03 -32.86
N TRP A 714 13.93 -5.08 -32.40
CA TRP A 714 14.51 -6.41 -32.22
C TRP A 714 13.68 -7.47 -32.93
N ASP A 715 14.28 -8.23 -33.85
CA ASP A 715 13.72 -9.45 -34.43
C ASP A 715 12.33 -9.23 -35.07
N LEU A 716 12.29 -8.40 -36.12
CA LEU A 716 11.07 -7.95 -36.80
C LEU A 716 11.05 -8.47 -38.26
N PRO A 717 11.03 -9.80 -38.49
CA PRO A 717 11.50 -10.42 -39.74
C PRO A 717 10.85 -9.90 -41.03
N ASP A 718 9.60 -9.45 -40.97
CA ASP A 718 8.82 -8.98 -42.12
C ASP A 718 8.98 -7.47 -42.43
N LEU A 719 9.70 -6.69 -41.59
CA LEU A 719 9.67 -5.22 -41.63
C LEU A 719 10.42 -4.63 -42.83
N THR A 720 9.66 -4.19 -43.83
CA THR A 720 10.19 -3.70 -45.12
C THR A 720 10.58 -2.22 -45.12
N CYS A 721 9.83 -1.36 -44.41
CA CYS A 721 9.99 0.09 -44.44
C CYS A 721 9.40 0.77 -43.19
N PHE A 722 9.72 2.05 -42.98
CA PHE A 722 9.05 2.85 -41.97
C PHE A 722 7.64 3.29 -42.42
N TYR A 723 7.50 3.72 -43.68
CA TYR A 723 6.24 4.15 -44.30
C TYR A 723 6.25 3.87 -45.82
N PRO A 724 5.14 3.39 -46.42
CA PRO A 724 5.04 2.97 -47.84
C PRO A 724 4.88 4.14 -48.82
N GLY A 725 5.83 5.08 -48.80
CA GLY A 725 5.90 6.25 -49.69
C GLY A 725 7.13 7.10 -49.41
N MET A 726 7.36 8.14 -50.22
CA MET A 726 8.41 9.13 -49.92
C MET A 726 8.04 9.90 -48.65
N HIS A 727 8.93 9.89 -47.67
CA HIS A 727 8.73 10.50 -46.37
C HIS A 727 10.08 10.97 -45.78
N ARG A 728 10.01 11.83 -44.76
CA ARG A 728 11.15 12.29 -43.97
C ARG A 728 10.88 11.99 -42.49
N THR A 729 11.89 11.61 -41.73
CA THR A 729 11.81 11.42 -40.27
C THR A 729 12.80 12.33 -39.56
N THR A 730 12.42 12.88 -38.40
CA THR A 730 13.32 13.69 -37.57
C THR A 730 13.23 13.29 -36.10
N TRP A 731 14.37 12.96 -35.48
CA TRP A 731 14.50 12.55 -34.08
C TRP A 731 15.59 13.38 -33.36
N PRO A 732 15.39 14.69 -33.14
CA PRO A 732 16.44 15.61 -32.67
C PRO A 732 17.00 15.30 -31.28
N THR A 733 16.35 14.41 -30.52
CA THR A 733 16.62 14.06 -29.12
C THR A 733 17.13 12.63 -28.92
N LEU A 734 17.38 11.87 -29.99
CA LEU A 734 17.69 10.44 -29.93
C LEU A 734 19.06 10.16 -29.29
N LYS A 735 19.05 9.51 -28.12
CA LYS A 735 20.23 9.18 -27.31
C LYS A 735 20.65 7.72 -27.44
N GLN A 736 19.69 6.81 -27.65
CA GLN A 736 19.93 5.38 -27.78
C GLN A 736 19.13 4.81 -28.96
N LEU A 737 19.84 4.21 -29.91
CA LEU A 737 19.26 3.42 -30.99
C LEU A 737 19.80 2.00 -30.88
N ARG A 738 18.91 1.01 -30.78
CA ARG A 738 19.23 -0.42 -30.74
C ARG A 738 18.52 -1.12 -31.87
N ILE A 739 19.26 -1.84 -32.70
CA ILE A 739 18.71 -2.63 -33.79
C ILE A 739 19.35 -4.01 -33.74
N HIS A 740 18.54 -5.04 -33.51
CA HIS A 740 18.98 -6.42 -33.34
C HIS A 740 18.21 -7.31 -34.34
N TRP A 741 18.91 -7.91 -35.30
CA TRP A 741 18.28 -8.46 -36.49
C TRP A 741 18.94 -9.75 -36.99
N TYR A 742 18.15 -10.73 -37.43
CA TYR A 742 18.60 -11.96 -38.09
C TYR A 742 18.14 -11.99 -39.56
N GLY A 743 18.99 -11.49 -40.48
CA GLY A 743 18.64 -11.30 -41.89
C GLY A 743 19.31 -10.09 -42.52
N ALA A 744 18.95 -9.74 -43.76
CA ALA A 744 19.64 -8.75 -44.58
C ALA A 744 18.72 -7.64 -45.10
N ILE A 745 18.54 -6.58 -44.32
CA ILE A 745 17.79 -5.36 -44.70
C ILE A 745 18.72 -4.15 -44.82
N LYS A 746 18.48 -3.29 -45.81
CA LYS A 746 19.15 -1.99 -45.96
C LYS A 746 18.46 -0.95 -45.06
N ILE A 747 18.97 -0.84 -43.84
CA ILE A 747 18.45 0.06 -42.80
C ILE A 747 18.50 1.54 -43.24
N PHE A 748 19.51 1.94 -44.01
CA PHE A 748 19.73 3.34 -44.42
C PHE A 748 19.70 3.52 -45.96
N GLY A 749 19.02 4.57 -46.41
CA GLY A 749 18.98 5.04 -47.80
C GLY A 749 19.60 6.43 -47.99
N HIS A 750 20.05 6.72 -49.21
CA HIS A 750 20.60 8.03 -49.62
C HIS A 750 19.65 8.70 -50.63
N GLU A 751 19.46 10.03 -50.51
CA GLU A 751 18.54 10.81 -51.36
C GLU A 751 18.81 10.68 -52.87
N GLU A 752 20.06 10.50 -53.29
CA GLU A 752 20.43 10.34 -54.71
C GLU A 752 19.98 9.00 -55.32
N SER A 753 19.41 8.08 -54.53
CA SER A 753 18.94 6.78 -54.98
C SER A 753 17.42 6.70 -55.06
N GLN A 754 16.89 6.37 -56.25
CA GLN A 754 15.45 6.16 -56.50
C GLN A 754 14.92 4.84 -55.90
N ILE A 755 15.24 4.56 -54.64
CA ILE A 755 14.96 3.28 -53.98
C ILE A 755 13.78 3.44 -53.02
N GLN A 756 12.63 2.84 -53.36
CA GLN A 756 11.36 2.95 -52.62
C GLN A 756 11.34 2.23 -51.26
N HIS A 757 12.45 1.59 -50.85
CA HIS A 757 12.53 0.68 -49.71
C HIS A 757 13.83 0.92 -48.91
N SER A 758 13.83 1.95 -48.08
CA SER A 758 14.84 2.13 -47.02
C SER A 758 14.11 2.40 -45.70
N LEU A 759 14.63 1.86 -44.59
CA LEU A 759 14.00 2.05 -43.29
C LEU A 759 14.11 3.52 -42.85
N PHE A 760 15.29 4.13 -43.06
CA PHE A 760 15.57 5.51 -42.71
C PHE A 760 16.32 6.23 -43.83
N LEU A 761 15.93 7.48 -44.13
CA LEU A 761 16.64 8.38 -45.03
C LEU A 761 17.47 9.37 -44.18
N ILE A 762 18.76 9.50 -44.49
CA ILE A 762 19.69 10.41 -43.79
C ILE A 762 20.05 11.58 -44.72
N GLU A 763 19.63 12.79 -44.33
CA GLU A 763 20.25 14.04 -44.77
C GLU A 763 21.55 14.31 -43.99
N LYS A 764 22.45 15.12 -44.55
CA LYS A 764 23.87 15.18 -44.19
C LYS A 764 24.32 16.54 -43.63
#